data_AF-A0AA49JMI9-F1
#
_entry.id   AF-A0AA49JMI9-F1
#
_cell.length_a   1.000
_cell.length_b   1.000
_cell.length_c   1.000
_cell.angle_alpha   90.00
_cell.angle_beta   90.00
_cell.angle_gamma   90.00
#
_symmetry.space_group_name_H-M   'P 1'
#
loop_
_entity.id
_entity.type
_entity.pdbx_description
1 polymer ?
#
loop_
_entity_poly.entity_id
_entity_poly.type
_entity_poly.pdbx_seq_one_letter_code
_entity_poly.pdbx_strand_id
1 'polypeptide(L)'
;MSISFPKELANRKQWICWRLEPNTKDGRDSKIPYNPLTGRKASSTNPNDWSTLDDAIAAKEQYLYTGLGFVFAKSGGLVGIDIDHCRDKNTGELSDTAKDILERFPSYTEISPSGTGLHIFYKGEMPAKGNKNTKTGVEMYAHSRYFTMTGERLPGTPDYIAEDNGALAWIHENYIKSKKRRGKSKKDSKVVKLEPLTDEEILEKARTAENHKEFNLLWEGKWQEAGYPSHSEADLALCCMLAFWSGKNKEQMDRLFRNSGLFREKWDTVHHASGATYGQETLDKAIEVTENVYSRESESVIFEHEGRYYRTRGESVYPITNFIIQPVEMIVSEDETQMTADLITIRDEIYRQTFMTTDFNNIQKFKNILNRRTISLGYFGSEGDLELLKGYISEMEWVQKTGVKALGIYEHGGRMVYVSTDGAIEAGGNIVEDIVQLDKYKSITTDILTYEPLTKEQLIMLGEWLLSYNEPIKTVSVMAWVAGCFIKPHLKKSGIKFPHLLLVGEQGSGKSNTLERVILPVFSCSKIRAATQVTAFTLMKESASSNLIPQLMDEFKPSKIDKLRLNALYNHLRDAYDGHEGVRGRADQSAVTYELLAPIIVAGEESPDEAAIRERSIELLFSKKDLKPASHRQAFYKLCAKADLLGSFGRSLLDIALRVSVAEAEKWYEEAKSEISDEFPSRIVNNLACCYAGLSLVNKLCEFLNVTWAEVFPINKGACIRYLQNGVQEYLLDGGSNNKTIVEQTLEIMARMKLAPNQDYTFDKGGKVIGIRFCDVYDRYTKYRRDYAVTGECLPYNQFLKQLRQSDFFLESNKTMRFGNETKKAWALDFSILKERCDVSGFEITDIEPL
;
A
#
# COMPACT_ATOMS: atom_id res chain seq x y z
N MET A 1 -30.61 -25.63 -22.91
CA MET A 1 -30.53 -25.05 -24.26
C MET A 1 -29.07 -25.05 -24.68
N SER A 2 -28.74 -25.55 -25.87
CA SER A 2 -27.36 -25.52 -26.37
C SER A 2 -26.97 -24.08 -26.71
N ILE A 3 -25.93 -23.56 -26.07
CA ILE A 3 -25.30 -22.28 -26.43
C ILE A 3 -24.81 -22.41 -27.88
N SER A 4 -25.30 -21.57 -28.79
CA SER A 4 -24.92 -21.59 -30.21
C SER A 4 -24.56 -20.19 -30.66
N PHE A 5 -23.29 -19.98 -30.99
CA PHE A 5 -22.78 -18.74 -31.56
C PHE A 5 -22.68 -18.85 -33.09
N PRO A 6 -22.76 -17.73 -33.84
CA PRO A 6 -22.43 -17.72 -35.27
C PRO A 6 -21.05 -18.32 -35.52
N LYS A 7 -20.92 -19.11 -36.60
CA LYS A 7 -19.66 -19.80 -36.95
C LYS A 7 -18.49 -18.81 -37.09
N GLU A 8 -18.77 -17.60 -37.53
CA GLU A 8 -17.80 -16.53 -37.69
C GLU A 8 -17.18 -16.03 -36.38
N LEU A 9 -17.86 -16.20 -35.24
CA LEU A 9 -17.29 -15.96 -33.91
C LEU A 9 -16.66 -17.24 -33.36
N ALA A 10 -17.36 -18.37 -33.46
CA ALA A 10 -16.93 -19.64 -32.89
C ALA A 10 -15.56 -20.11 -33.43
N ASN A 11 -15.30 -19.89 -34.72
CA ASN A 11 -14.07 -20.35 -35.38
C ASN A 11 -12.81 -19.49 -35.09
N ARG A 12 -12.93 -18.41 -34.32
CA ARG A 12 -11.83 -17.47 -34.07
C ARG A 12 -11.13 -17.75 -32.74
N LYS A 13 -9.81 -17.63 -32.69
CA LYS A 13 -9.01 -17.73 -31.44
C LYS A 13 -9.04 -16.41 -30.65
N GLN A 14 -10.23 -15.95 -30.31
CA GLN A 14 -10.48 -14.66 -29.66
C GLN A 14 -11.36 -14.79 -28.40
N TRP A 15 -11.45 -16.01 -27.85
CA TRP A 15 -12.28 -16.30 -26.70
C TRP A 15 -11.50 -16.26 -25.39
N ILE A 16 -12.13 -15.66 -24.39
CA ILE A 16 -11.67 -15.57 -23.01
C ILE A 16 -12.80 -15.98 -22.06
N CYS A 17 -12.48 -16.14 -20.77
CA CYS A 17 -13.48 -16.23 -19.70
C CYS A 17 -13.55 -14.90 -18.95
N TRP A 18 -14.62 -14.67 -18.19
CA TRP A 18 -14.66 -13.55 -17.24
C TRP A 18 -15.31 -13.96 -15.93
N ARG A 19 -14.91 -13.27 -14.85
CA ARG A 19 -15.50 -13.41 -13.52
C ARG A 19 -16.03 -12.07 -13.04
N LEU A 20 -17.21 -12.09 -12.42
CA LEU A 20 -17.73 -10.95 -11.69
C LEU A 20 -16.94 -10.79 -10.39
N GLU A 21 -16.18 -9.71 -10.26
CA GLU A 21 -15.40 -9.41 -9.06
C GLU A 21 -15.79 -8.05 -8.49
N PRO A 22 -15.98 -7.93 -7.16
CA PRO A 22 -16.26 -6.64 -6.54
C PRO A 22 -15.13 -5.66 -6.80
N ASN A 23 -15.44 -4.51 -7.40
CA ASN A 23 -14.47 -3.43 -7.52
C ASN A 23 -14.33 -2.74 -6.16
N THR A 24 -13.14 -2.86 -5.56
CA THR A 24 -12.83 -2.31 -4.25
C THR A 24 -12.79 -0.78 -4.20
N LYS A 25 -12.99 -0.10 -5.35
CA LYS A 25 -12.98 1.37 -5.46
C LYS A 25 -14.37 2.02 -5.35
N ASP A 26 -15.41 1.40 -5.85
CA ASP A 26 -16.77 1.98 -5.94
C ASP A 26 -17.89 1.02 -5.51
N GLY A 27 -17.55 -0.19 -5.07
CA GLY A 27 -18.51 -1.21 -4.63
C GLY A 27 -19.35 -1.80 -5.76
N ARG A 28 -19.04 -1.49 -7.03
CA ARG A 28 -19.71 -2.05 -8.19
C ARG A 28 -18.99 -3.30 -8.66
N ASP A 29 -19.75 -4.32 -9.04
CA ASP A 29 -19.15 -5.53 -9.58
C ASP A 29 -18.56 -5.27 -10.98
N SER A 30 -17.31 -5.69 -11.20
CA SER A 30 -16.58 -5.59 -12.46
C SER A 30 -16.42 -6.95 -13.11
N LYS A 31 -16.64 -7.01 -14.43
CA LYS A 31 -16.47 -8.21 -15.24
C LYS A 31 -15.00 -8.32 -15.66
N ILE A 32 -14.19 -9.08 -14.91
CA ILE A 32 -12.74 -9.17 -15.11
C ILE A 32 -12.41 -10.31 -16.08
N PRO A 33 -11.65 -10.06 -17.16
CA PRO A 33 -11.28 -11.08 -18.15
C PRO A 33 -10.15 -12.01 -17.65
N TYR A 34 -10.24 -13.30 -17.99
CA TYR A 34 -9.33 -14.38 -17.65
C TYR A 34 -8.96 -15.21 -18.87
N ASN A 35 -7.69 -15.60 -18.95
CA ASN A 35 -7.09 -16.44 -19.99
C ASN A 35 -7.53 -17.89 -19.74
N PRO A 36 -8.28 -18.51 -20.67
CA PRO A 36 -8.80 -19.87 -20.50
C PRO A 36 -7.72 -20.95 -20.33
N LEU A 37 -6.54 -20.75 -20.93
CA LEU A 37 -5.47 -21.74 -20.92
C LEU A 37 -4.65 -21.72 -19.62
N THR A 38 -4.50 -20.55 -19.00
CA THR A 38 -3.60 -20.36 -17.85
C THR A 38 -4.32 -20.05 -16.54
N GLY A 39 -5.60 -19.66 -16.59
CA GLY A 39 -6.38 -19.24 -15.43
C GLY A 39 -5.97 -17.87 -14.85
N ARG A 40 -5.05 -17.15 -15.49
CA ARG A 40 -4.62 -15.80 -15.09
C ARG A 40 -5.48 -14.73 -15.75
N LYS A 41 -5.38 -13.47 -15.31
CA LYS A 41 -6.09 -12.35 -15.97
C LYS A 41 -5.63 -12.21 -17.43
N ALA A 42 -6.58 -12.01 -18.33
CA ALA A 42 -6.31 -11.84 -19.76
C ALA A 42 -6.30 -10.36 -20.16
N SER A 43 -5.38 -9.95 -21.03
CA SER A 43 -5.43 -8.64 -21.67
C SER A 43 -6.35 -8.66 -22.90
N SER A 44 -7.16 -7.62 -23.08
CA SER A 44 -7.99 -7.42 -24.29
C SER A 44 -7.20 -6.92 -25.50
N THR A 45 -5.87 -6.80 -25.41
CA THR A 45 -4.99 -6.39 -26.51
C THR A 45 -3.86 -7.38 -26.81
N ASN A 46 -3.71 -8.45 -26.02
CA ASN A 46 -2.68 -9.48 -26.19
C ASN A 46 -3.28 -10.79 -26.74
N PRO A 47 -3.05 -11.14 -28.02
CA PRO A 47 -3.61 -12.36 -28.60
C PRO A 47 -3.20 -13.66 -27.92
N ASN A 48 -2.06 -13.68 -27.21
CA ASN A 48 -1.60 -14.85 -26.46
C ASN A 48 -2.45 -15.13 -25.21
N ASP A 49 -3.29 -14.17 -24.80
CA ASP A 49 -4.21 -14.35 -23.67
C ASP A 49 -5.57 -14.91 -24.08
N TRP A 50 -5.80 -15.12 -25.38
CA TRP A 50 -7.06 -15.60 -25.94
C TRP A 50 -6.93 -17.04 -26.42
N SER A 51 -8.08 -17.69 -26.60
CA SER A 51 -8.16 -19.12 -26.90
C SER A 51 -9.29 -19.42 -27.89
N THR A 52 -9.49 -20.71 -28.19
CA THR A 52 -10.65 -21.18 -28.97
C THR A 52 -11.93 -21.14 -28.12
N LEU A 53 -13.10 -21.21 -28.76
CA LEU A 53 -14.38 -21.31 -28.05
C LEU A 53 -14.43 -22.56 -27.15
N ASP A 54 -13.93 -23.69 -27.64
CA ASP A 54 -13.93 -24.96 -26.90
C ASP A 54 -13.05 -24.87 -25.64
N ASP A 55 -11.86 -24.29 -25.74
CA ASP A 55 -10.99 -24.05 -24.58
C ASP A 55 -11.66 -23.12 -23.56
N ALA A 56 -12.34 -22.07 -24.02
CA ALA A 56 -13.05 -21.13 -23.15
C ALA A 56 -14.26 -21.79 -22.45
N ILE A 57 -15.01 -22.65 -23.14
CA ILE A 57 -16.11 -23.42 -22.54
C ILE A 57 -15.57 -24.38 -21.47
N ALA A 58 -14.53 -25.15 -21.81
CA ALA A 58 -13.90 -26.08 -20.86
C ALA A 58 -13.34 -25.35 -19.63
N ALA A 59 -12.65 -24.23 -19.84
CA ALA A 59 -12.11 -23.42 -18.75
C ALA A 59 -13.20 -22.78 -17.89
N LYS A 60 -14.33 -22.35 -18.48
CA LYS A 60 -15.47 -21.80 -17.73
C LYS A 60 -16.01 -22.82 -16.73
N GLU A 61 -16.11 -24.09 -17.12
CA GLU A 61 -16.55 -25.17 -16.24
C GLU A 61 -15.47 -25.54 -15.21
N GLN A 62 -14.23 -25.73 -15.66
CA GLN A 62 -13.11 -26.13 -14.80
C GLN A 62 -12.80 -25.13 -13.68
N TYR A 63 -12.81 -23.83 -14.00
CA TYR A 63 -12.43 -22.75 -13.08
C TYR A 63 -13.62 -21.97 -12.52
N LEU A 64 -14.85 -22.41 -12.80
CA LEU A 64 -16.10 -21.79 -12.34
C LEU A 64 -16.18 -20.29 -12.68
N TYR A 65 -15.80 -19.91 -13.90
CA TYR A 65 -15.93 -18.54 -14.37
C TYR A 65 -17.40 -18.14 -14.59
N THR A 66 -17.70 -16.85 -14.42
CA THR A 66 -19.07 -16.33 -14.56
C THR A 66 -19.60 -16.46 -15.98
N GLY A 67 -18.76 -16.21 -16.99
CA GLY A 67 -19.18 -16.28 -18.39
C GLY A 67 -18.04 -16.32 -19.39
N LEU A 68 -18.41 -16.46 -20.66
CA LEU A 68 -17.48 -16.36 -21.80
C LEU A 68 -17.34 -14.91 -22.23
N GLY A 69 -16.24 -14.57 -22.90
CA GLY A 69 -16.03 -13.28 -23.51
C GLY A 69 -15.36 -13.39 -24.88
N PHE A 70 -15.66 -12.46 -25.78
CA PHE A 70 -15.08 -12.39 -27.12
C PHE A 70 -14.33 -11.08 -27.28
N VAL A 71 -13.05 -11.14 -27.68
CA VAL A 71 -12.17 -9.98 -27.80
C VAL A 71 -12.13 -9.46 -29.23
N PHE A 72 -12.32 -8.15 -29.44
CA PHE A 72 -12.20 -7.54 -30.76
C PHE A 72 -10.72 -7.28 -31.09
N ALA A 73 -10.23 -7.85 -32.19
CA ALA A 73 -8.86 -7.67 -32.68
C ALA A 73 -8.82 -6.64 -33.80
N LYS A 74 -7.72 -5.86 -33.85
CA LYS A 74 -7.50 -4.78 -34.82
C LYS A 74 -7.60 -5.22 -36.29
N SER A 75 -7.26 -6.48 -36.59
CA SER A 75 -7.36 -7.09 -37.93
C SER A 75 -8.61 -7.98 -38.10
N GLY A 76 -9.57 -7.90 -37.18
CA GLY A 76 -10.68 -8.86 -37.08
C GLY A 76 -11.88 -8.56 -37.98
N GLY A 77 -12.00 -7.35 -38.55
CA GLY A 77 -13.12 -6.97 -39.43
C GLY A 77 -14.51 -7.14 -38.81
N LEU A 78 -14.61 -7.17 -37.48
CA LEU A 78 -15.86 -7.27 -36.73
C LEU A 78 -16.00 -6.06 -35.82
N VAL A 79 -17.20 -5.50 -35.78
CA VAL A 79 -17.55 -4.38 -34.90
C VAL A 79 -18.73 -4.80 -34.03
N GLY A 80 -18.58 -4.60 -32.72
CA GLY A 80 -19.62 -4.81 -31.73
C GLY A 80 -20.31 -3.50 -31.38
N ILE A 81 -21.63 -3.52 -31.32
CA ILE A 81 -22.47 -2.45 -30.78
C ILE A 81 -23.03 -2.92 -29.44
N ASP A 82 -22.77 -2.16 -28.38
CA ASP A 82 -23.34 -2.38 -27.05
C ASP A 82 -24.40 -1.31 -26.79
N ILE A 83 -25.60 -1.73 -26.38
CA ILE A 83 -26.69 -0.84 -26.03
C ILE A 83 -27.09 -1.11 -24.58
N ASP A 84 -26.64 -0.23 -23.69
CA ASP A 84 -26.91 -0.32 -22.25
C ASP A 84 -28.37 0.04 -21.94
N HIS A 85 -28.96 -0.70 -20.98
CA HIS A 85 -30.31 -0.43 -20.43
C HIS A 85 -31.44 -0.29 -21.47
N CYS A 86 -31.35 -0.99 -22.61
CA CYS A 86 -32.32 -0.91 -23.70
C CYS A 86 -33.42 -1.98 -23.70
N ARG A 87 -33.38 -2.94 -22.77
CA ARG A 87 -34.37 -4.01 -22.67
C ARG A 87 -34.94 -4.10 -21.25
N ASP A 88 -36.25 -4.15 -21.13
CA ASP A 88 -36.89 -4.52 -19.86
C ASP A 88 -36.75 -6.02 -19.60
N LYS A 89 -36.21 -6.38 -18.44
CA LYS A 89 -35.86 -7.77 -18.12
C LYS A 89 -37.08 -8.69 -18.01
N ASN A 90 -38.22 -8.16 -17.57
CA ASN A 90 -39.41 -8.94 -17.24
C ASN A 90 -40.36 -9.09 -18.43
N THR A 91 -40.52 -8.02 -19.21
CA THR A 91 -41.44 -7.95 -20.35
C THR A 91 -40.75 -8.23 -21.68
N GLY A 92 -39.42 -8.03 -21.75
CA GLY A 92 -38.64 -8.11 -22.99
C GLY A 92 -38.82 -6.92 -23.92
N GLU A 93 -39.53 -5.88 -23.49
CA GLU A 93 -39.74 -4.67 -24.30
C GLU A 93 -38.42 -3.93 -24.54
N LEU A 94 -38.21 -3.50 -25.80
CA LEU A 94 -37.02 -2.79 -26.25
C LEU A 94 -37.25 -1.28 -26.31
N SER A 95 -36.20 -0.49 -26.03
CA SER A 95 -36.20 0.95 -26.22
C SER A 95 -36.31 1.32 -27.71
N ASP A 96 -36.77 2.54 -27.99
CA ASP A 96 -36.91 3.04 -29.37
C ASP A 96 -35.59 3.01 -30.13
N THR A 97 -34.46 3.29 -29.45
CA THR A 97 -33.12 3.21 -30.05
C THR A 97 -32.76 1.78 -30.46
N ALA A 98 -33.04 0.79 -29.61
CA ALA A 98 -32.77 -0.61 -29.94
C ALA A 98 -33.70 -1.12 -31.06
N LYS A 99 -34.98 -0.74 -31.04
CA LYS A 99 -35.95 -1.07 -32.10
C LYS A 99 -35.52 -0.49 -33.46
N ASP A 100 -35.19 0.80 -33.52
CA ASP A 100 -34.79 1.48 -34.75
C ASP A 100 -33.53 0.86 -35.37
N ILE A 101 -32.54 0.50 -34.56
CA ILE A 101 -31.32 -0.17 -35.04
C ILE A 101 -31.64 -1.58 -35.57
N LEU A 102 -32.38 -2.40 -34.81
CA LEU A 102 -32.64 -3.80 -35.16
C LEU A 102 -33.60 -3.95 -36.35
N GLU A 103 -34.60 -3.08 -36.48
CA GLU A 103 -35.53 -3.08 -37.62
C GLU A 103 -34.84 -2.66 -38.92
N ARG A 104 -33.93 -1.70 -38.83
CA ARG A 104 -33.27 -1.12 -40.01
C ARG A 104 -32.07 -1.93 -40.47
N PHE A 105 -31.31 -2.49 -39.53
CA PHE A 105 -30.08 -3.24 -39.78
C PHE A 105 -30.09 -4.53 -38.94
N PRO A 106 -30.80 -5.58 -39.39
CA PRO A 106 -30.83 -6.84 -38.65
C PRO A 106 -29.48 -7.57 -38.75
N SER A 107 -28.93 -7.99 -37.60
CA SER A 107 -27.74 -8.82 -37.50
C SER A 107 -27.78 -9.67 -36.22
N TYR A 108 -26.86 -10.62 -36.06
CA TYR A 108 -26.74 -11.40 -34.82
C TYR A 108 -26.70 -10.49 -33.60
N THR A 109 -27.68 -10.70 -32.73
CA THR A 109 -27.90 -9.93 -31.51
C THR A 109 -28.13 -10.87 -30.35
N GLU A 110 -27.44 -10.66 -29.24
CA GLU A 110 -27.63 -11.43 -28.02
C GLU A 110 -27.95 -10.53 -26.82
N ILE A 111 -28.69 -11.10 -25.87
CA ILE A 111 -29.04 -10.44 -24.61
C ILE A 111 -27.80 -10.45 -23.71
N SER A 112 -27.41 -9.30 -23.18
CA SER A 112 -26.22 -9.20 -22.31
C SER A 112 -26.44 -9.89 -20.95
N PRO A 113 -25.38 -10.20 -20.18
CA PRO A 113 -25.53 -10.94 -18.92
C PRO A 113 -26.43 -10.28 -17.86
N SER A 114 -26.67 -8.96 -17.93
CA SER A 114 -27.59 -8.29 -17.00
C SER A 114 -29.07 -8.60 -17.31
N GLY A 115 -29.36 -9.02 -18.54
CA GLY A 115 -30.72 -9.17 -19.08
C GLY A 115 -31.36 -7.87 -19.59
N THR A 116 -30.68 -6.74 -19.44
CA THR A 116 -31.20 -5.38 -19.73
C THR A 116 -30.50 -4.67 -20.88
N GLY A 117 -29.41 -5.22 -21.42
CA GLY A 117 -28.68 -4.67 -22.56
C GLY A 117 -28.61 -5.67 -23.72
N LEU A 118 -28.17 -5.20 -24.87
CA LEU A 118 -28.02 -6.00 -26.09
C LEU A 118 -26.63 -5.83 -26.70
N HIS A 119 -26.05 -6.91 -27.20
CA HIS A 119 -24.84 -6.88 -28.03
C HIS A 119 -25.19 -7.25 -29.47
N ILE A 120 -24.84 -6.38 -30.43
CA ILE A 120 -25.06 -6.59 -31.87
C ILE A 120 -23.70 -6.65 -32.56
N PHE A 121 -23.54 -7.54 -33.55
CA PHE A 121 -22.28 -7.70 -34.28
C PHE A 121 -22.45 -7.40 -35.76
N TYR A 122 -21.48 -6.73 -36.39
CA TYR A 122 -21.43 -6.52 -37.85
C TYR A 122 -20.03 -6.83 -38.40
N LYS A 123 -19.96 -7.22 -39.67
CA LYS A 123 -18.72 -7.31 -40.45
C LYS A 123 -18.45 -5.95 -41.11
N GLY A 124 -17.34 -5.31 -40.76
CA GLY A 124 -17.02 -3.97 -41.25
C GLY A 124 -15.92 -3.28 -40.44
N GLU A 125 -15.79 -1.98 -40.65
CA GLU A 125 -14.82 -1.12 -39.98
C GLU A 125 -15.50 0.08 -39.31
N MET A 126 -14.90 0.58 -38.23
CA MET A 126 -15.45 1.70 -37.49
C MET A 126 -15.31 3.00 -38.31
N PRO A 127 -16.39 3.75 -38.56
CA PRO A 127 -16.43 4.82 -39.57
C PRO A 127 -15.67 6.10 -39.20
N ALA A 128 -15.47 6.41 -37.91
CA ALA A 128 -14.77 7.64 -37.46
C ALA A 128 -14.36 7.58 -35.98
N LYS A 129 -13.63 8.60 -35.49
CA LYS A 129 -13.31 8.77 -34.06
C LYS A 129 -14.58 9.03 -33.22
N GLY A 130 -14.58 8.52 -31.98
CA GLY A 130 -15.72 8.57 -31.05
C GLY A 130 -16.47 7.25 -31.05
N ASN A 131 -16.56 6.61 -29.88
CA ASN A 131 -16.98 5.22 -29.72
C ASN A 131 -18.09 5.03 -28.67
N LYS A 132 -18.54 6.12 -28.02
CA LYS A 132 -19.55 6.07 -26.97
C LYS A 132 -20.33 7.38 -26.93
N ASN A 133 -21.63 7.30 -26.67
CA ASN A 133 -22.46 8.43 -26.28
C ASN A 133 -23.34 8.06 -25.08
N THR A 134 -23.01 8.58 -23.91
CA THR A 134 -23.71 8.28 -22.65
C THR A 134 -25.18 8.71 -22.65
N LYS A 135 -25.60 9.63 -23.55
CA LYS A 135 -27.01 10.06 -23.63
C LYS A 135 -27.91 9.07 -24.35
N THR A 136 -27.38 8.39 -25.37
CA THR A 136 -28.14 7.40 -26.15
C THR A 136 -27.92 5.97 -25.63
N GLY A 137 -26.89 5.75 -24.78
CA GLY A 137 -26.55 4.44 -24.25
C GLY A 137 -25.88 3.51 -25.27
N VAL A 138 -25.52 4.04 -26.45
CA VAL A 138 -24.93 3.26 -27.55
C VAL A 138 -23.40 3.42 -27.54
N GLU A 139 -22.72 2.28 -27.59
CA GLU A 139 -21.27 2.15 -27.70
C GLU A 139 -20.89 1.28 -28.90
N MET A 140 -19.75 1.56 -29.53
CA MET A 140 -19.26 0.86 -30.72
C MET A 140 -17.78 0.52 -30.57
N TYR A 141 -17.43 -0.75 -30.75
CA TYR A 141 -16.08 -1.26 -30.51
C TYR A 141 -15.59 -2.15 -31.65
N ALA A 142 -14.41 -1.84 -32.18
CA ALA A 142 -13.74 -2.64 -33.21
C ALA A 142 -12.41 -3.25 -32.74
N HIS A 143 -11.84 -2.79 -31.61
CA HIS A 143 -10.62 -3.35 -31.02
C HIS A 143 -10.45 -2.98 -29.53
N SER A 144 -9.45 -3.58 -28.87
CA SER A 144 -8.98 -3.26 -27.50
C SER A 144 -10.01 -3.42 -26.36
N ARG A 145 -11.17 -4.01 -26.65
CA ARG A 145 -12.22 -4.35 -25.68
C ARG A 145 -12.73 -5.75 -25.98
N TYR A 146 -13.47 -6.30 -25.03
CA TYR A 146 -14.14 -7.58 -25.18
C TYR A 146 -15.62 -7.42 -24.82
N PHE A 147 -16.48 -8.21 -25.44
CA PHE A 147 -17.87 -8.36 -25.03
C PHE A 147 -18.02 -9.61 -24.18
N THR A 148 -18.83 -9.53 -23.12
CA THR A 148 -19.28 -10.73 -22.42
C THR A 148 -20.32 -11.45 -23.28
N MET A 149 -20.09 -12.73 -23.53
CA MET A 149 -20.89 -13.52 -24.45
C MET A 149 -21.87 -14.42 -23.68
N THR A 150 -23.16 -14.31 -23.98
CA THR A 150 -24.21 -15.17 -23.39
C THR A 150 -24.64 -16.29 -24.32
N GLY A 151 -24.60 -16.04 -25.64
CA GLY A 151 -25.19 -16.93 -26.64
C GLY A 151 -26.72 -16.98 -26.57
N GLU A 152 -27.35 -16.12 -25.76
CA GLU A 152 -28.80 -15.98 -25.68
C GLU A 152 -29.25 -15.03 -26.78
N ARG A 153 -29.39 -15.57 -28.01
CA ARG A 153 -29.83 -14.81 -29.17
C ARG A 153 -31.20 -14.18 -28.91
N LEU A 154 -31.32 -12.89 -29.17
CA LEU A 154 -32.57 -12.16 -29.07
C LEU A 154 -33.59 -12.74 -30.09
N PRO A 155 -34.78 -13.19 -29.64
CA PRO A 155 -35.79 -13.74 -30.56
C PRO A 155 -36.13 -12.77 -31.69
N GLY A 156 -36.21 -13.28 -32.93
CA GLY A 156 -36.48 -12.46 -34.12
C GLY A 156 -35.26 -11.87 -34.81
N THR A 157 -34.04 -12.04 -34.26
CA THR A 157 -32.80 -11.58 -34.89
C THR A 157 -32.06 -12.69 -35.66
N PRO A 158 -31.27 -12.37 -36.70
CA PRO A 158 -30.50 -13.35 -37.46
C PRO A 158 -29.57 -14.23 -36.60
N ASP A 159 -29.29 -15.45 -37.04
CA ASP A 159 -28.29 -16.35 -36.45
C ASP A 159 -26.89 -16.20 -37.09
N TYR A 160 -26.73 -15.22 -37.97
CA TYR A 160 -25.48 -14.88 -38.65
C TYR A 160 -25.10 -13.41 -38.45
N ILE A 161 -23.81 -13.09 -38.62
CA ILE A 161 -23.32 -11.70 -38.58
C ILE A 161 -23.43 -11.10 -39.98
N ALA A 162 -24.24 -10.04 -40.11
CA ALA A 162 -24.45 -9.30 -41.35
C ALA A 162 -23.24 -8.41 -41.72
N GLU A 163 -23.08 -8.17 -43.03
CA GLU A 163 -22.19 -7.13 -43.54
C GLU A 163 -22.72 -5.73 -43.15
N ASP A 164 -21.81 -4.79 -42.91
CA ASP A 164 -22.11 -3.42 -42.48
C ASP A 164 -23.23 -2.78 -43.32
N ASN A 165 -23.14 -2.81 -44.66
CA ASN A 165 -24.15 -2.23 -45.56
C ASN A 165 -24.58 -0.79 -45.18
N GLY A 166 -23.68 -0.03 -44.55
CA GLY A 166 -23.92 1.33 -44.05
C GLY A 166 -24.50 1.43 -42.63
N ALA A 167 -24.72 0.31 -41.94
CA ALA A 167 -25.25 0.25 -40.57
C ALA A 167 -24.34 0.98 -39.57
N LEU A 168 -23.04 0.69 -39.57
CA LEU A 168 -22.05 1.27 -38.66
C LEU A 168 -21.93 2.78 -38.87
N ALA A 169 -21.85 3.25 -40.11
CA ALA A 169 -21.85 4.68 -40.42
C ALA A 169 -23.13 5.37 -39.94
N TRP A 170 -24.29 4.76 -40.17
CA TRP A 170 -25.58 5.30 -39.77
C TRP A 170 -25.76 5.34 -38.25
N ILE A 171 -25.42 4.25 -37.55
CA ILE A 171 -25.46 4.17 -36.08
C ILE A 171 -24.50 5.21 -35.49
N HIS A 172 -23.30 5.34 -36.07
CA HIS A 172 -22.32 6.33 -35.62
C HIS A 172 -22.87 7.75 -35.76
N GLU A 173 -23.40 8.11 -36.91
CA GLU A 173 -23.91 9.47 -37.16
C GLU A 173 -25.15 9.83 -36.32
N ASN A 174 -26.05 8.88 -36.10
CA ASN A 174 -27.32 9.15 -35.43
C ASN A 174 -27.26 9.02 -33.91
N TYR A 175 -26.45 8.11 -33.38
CA TYR A 175 -26.42 7.83 -31.94
C TYR A 175 -25.08 8.08 -31.26
N ILE A 176 -23.95 8.07 -31.97
CA ILE A 176 -22.62 8.21 -31.36
C ILE A 176 -22.05 9.63 -31.54
N LYS A 177 -22.12 10.18 -32.75
CA LYS A 177 -21.59 11.49 -33.09
C LYS A 177 -22.47 12.59 -32.50
N SER A 178 -21.93 13.33 -31.53
CA SER A 178 -22.63 14.52 -31.02
C SER A 178 -22.78 15.53 -32.16
N LYS A 179 -24.00 15.87 -32.57
CA LYS A 179 -24.24 16.94 -33.55
C LYS A 179 -23.73 18.25 -32.97
N LYS A 180 -22.60 18.78 -33.49
CA LYS A 180 -22.22 20.19 -33.30
C LYS A 180 -23.42 21.02 -33.74
N ARG A 181 -23.98 21.83 -32.83
CA ARG A 181 -24.96 22.85 -33.20
C ARG A 181 -24.31 23.76 -34.23
N ARG A 182 -24.81 23.74 -35.47
CA ARG A 182 -24.52 24.78 -36.46
C ARG A 182 -24.93 26.12 -35.83
N GLY A 183 -23.95 26.97 -35.56
CA GLY A 183 -24.20 28.33 -35.09
C GLY A 183 -25.10 29.04 -36.09
N LYS A 184 -26.22 29.57 -35.60
CA LYS A 184 -27.07 30.49 -36.35
C LYS A 184 -26.24 31.73 -36.70
N SER A 185 -26.47 32.21 -37.92
CA SER A 185 -25.98 33.44 -38.56
C SER A 185 -25.59 34.56 -37.59
N LYS A 186 -24.38 35.12 -37.81
CA LYS A 186 -23.89 36.37 -37.23
C LYS A 186 -24.93 37.48 -37.46
N LYS A 187 -25.37 38.12 -36.37
CA LYS A 187 -25.80 39.52 -36.40
C LYS A 187 -24.59 40.36 -36.03
N ASP A 188 -24.36 41.39 -36.83
CA ASP A 188 -23.29 42.37 -36.64
C ASP A 188 -23.35 43.01 -35.26
N SER A 189 -22.23 42.97 -34.54
CA SER A 189 -21.96 43.86 -33.42
C SER A 189 -20.51 44.32 -33.49
N LYS A 190 -20.36 45.63 -33.30
CA LYS A 190 -19.18 46.45 -33.58
C LYS A 190 -17.91 45.92 -32.91
N VAL A 191 -16.87 45.77 -33.73
CA VAL A 191 -15.50 45.46 -33.31
C VAL A 191 -14.90 46.69 -32.62
N VAL A 192 -14.49 46.55 -31.37
CA VAL A 192 -13.41 47.38 -30.80
C VAL A 192 -12.11 46.61 -31.06
N LYS A 193 -11.24 47.17 -31.90
CA LYS A 193 -9.92 46.58 -32.22
C LYS A 193 -8.99 46.80 -31.02
N LEU A 194 -8.58 45.73 -30.35
CA LEU A 194 -7.35 45.74 -29.56
C LEU A 194 -6.16 45.75 -30.53
N GLU A 195 -5.09 46.45 -30.17
CA GLU A 195 -3.90 46.56 -31.02
C GLU A 195 -3.20 45.18 -31.15
N PRO A 196 -2.80 44.79 -32.39
CA PRO A 196 -2.05 43.55 -32.62
C PRO A 196 -0.68 43.61 -31.91
N LEU A 197 -0.16 42.45 -31.48
CA LEU A 197 1.18 42.32 -30.91
C LEU A 197 2.23 42.90 -31.88
N THR A 198 3.30 43.49 -31.35
CA THR A 198 4.42 43.91 -32.20
C THR A 198 5.22 42.70 -32.69
N ASP A 199 6.01 42.90 -33.74
CA ASP A 199 6.88 41.87 -34.30
C ASP A 199 7.89 41.37 -33.24
N GLU A 200 8.39 42.25 -32.36
CA GLU A 200 9.27 41.91 -31.23
C GLU A 200 8.57 41.07 -30.16
N GLU A 201 7.34 41.43 -29.77
CA GLU A 201 6.57 40.68 -28.76
C GLU A 201 6.25 39.26 -29.25
N ILE A 202 5.96 39.10 -30.55
CA ILE A 202 5.74 37.78 -31.16
C ILE A 202 7.02 36.94 -31.07
N LEU A 203 8.18 37.53 -31.37
CA LEU A 203 9.44 36.81 -31.33
C LEU A 203 9.85 36.43 -29.91
N GLU A 204 9.70 37.31 -28.93
CA GLU A 204 9.99 37.00 -27.54
C GLU A 204 9.13 35.83 -27.05
N LYS A 205 7.82 35.86 -27.34
CA LYS A 205 6.88 34.80 -26.94
C LYS A 205 7.16 33.48 -27.67
N ALA A 206 7.40 33.51 -28.97
CA ALA A 206 7.72 32.30 -29.73
C ALA A 206 9.03 31.65 -29.27
N ARG A 207 10.03 32.45 -28.86
CA ARG A 207 11.34 32.00 -28.35
C ARG A 207 11.31 31.44 -26.92
N THR A 208 10.23 31.68 -26.18
CA THR A 208 10.06 31.22 -24.79
C THR A 208 8.98 30.14 -24.63
N ALA A 209 8.27 29.81 -25.70
CA ALA A 209 7.23 28.77 -25.72
C ALA A 209 7.81 27.35 -25.55
N GLU A 210 6.94 26.38 -25.24
CA GLU A 210 7.32 24.97 -25.03
C GLU A 210 8.12 24.37 -26.23
N ASN A 211 7.76 24.80 -27.44
CA ASN A 211 8.35 24.46 -28.73
C ASN A 211 9.46 25.43 -29.21
N HIS A 212 10.03 26.25 -28.32
CA HIS A 212 11.07 27.24 -28.65
C HIS A 212 12.29 26.66 -29.38
N LYS A 213 12.70 25.41 -29.09
CA LYS A 213 13.87 24.79 -29.72
C LYS A 213 13.71 24.68 -31.23
N GLU A 214 12.54 24.22 -31.67
CA GLU A 214 12.22 24.08 -33.09
C GLU A 214 12.04 25.45 -33.75
N PHE A 215 11.32 26.36 -33.08
CA PHE A 215 11.16 27.74 -33.58
C PHE A 215 12.51 28.45 -33.75
N ASN A 216 13.44 28.34 -32.80
CA ASN A 216 14.76 28.96 -32.87
C ASN A 216 15.60 28.40 -34.01
N LEU A 217 15.62 27.07 -34.20
CA LEU A 217 16.36 26.44 -35.29
C LEU A 217 15.82 26.88 -36.65
N LEU A 218 14.49 26.92 -36.83
CA LEU A 218 13.86 27.41 -38.05
C LEU A 218 14.10 28.92 -38.23
N TRP A 219 13.99 29.72 -37.17
CA TRP A 219 14.23 31.16 -37.21
C TRP A 219 15.67 31.51 -37.62
N GLU A 220 16.65 30.71 -37.22
CA GLU A 220 18.07 30.85 -37.61
C GLU A 220 18.40 30.25 -38.99
N GLY A 221 17.43 29.61 -39.67
CA GLY A 221 17.65 28.96 -40.96
C GLY A 221 18.25 27.54 -40.90
N LYS A 222 18.41 26.96 -39.71
CA LYS A 222 18.98 25.62 -39.47
C LYS A 222 17.94 24.50 -39.62
N TRP A 223 17.23 24.49 -40.75
CA TRP A 223 16.09 23.58 -40.97
C TRP A 223 16.46 22.09 -40.99
N GLN A 224 17.71 21.75 -41.35
CA GLN A 224 18.22 20.36 -41.34
C GLN A 224 18.40 19.85 -39.92
N GLU A 225 18.86 20.69 -39.01
CA GLU A 225 18.97 20.38 -37.58
C GLU A 225 17.59 20.29 -36.91
N ALA A 226 16.61 21.04 -37.43
CA ALA A 226 15.20 20.91 -37.04
C ALA A 226 14.50 19.67 -37.61
N GLY A 227 15.19 18.84 -38.43
CA GLY A 227 14.69 17.55 -38.90
C GLY A 227 13.78 17.61 -40.13
N TYR A 228 13.72 18.74 -40.84
CA TYR A 228 12.87 18.88 -42.03
C TYR A 228 13.54 18.25 -43.26
N PRO A 229 12.80 17.44 -44.05
CA PRO A 229 13.36 16.76 -45.23
C PRO A 229 13.50 17.69 -46.44
N SER A 230 12.81 18.84 -46.44
CA SER A 230 12.94 19.85 -47.49
C SER A 230 12.81 21.28 -46.96
N HIS A 231 13.50 22.21 -47.63
CA HIS A 231 13.47 23.63 -47.27
C HIS A 231 12.05 24.23 -47.40
N SER A 232 11.24 23.72 -48.34
CA SER A 232 9.86 24.17 -48.52
C SER A 232 8.91 23.70 -47.40
N GLU A 233 9.17 22.54 -46.80
CA GLU A 233 8.43 22.09 -45.62
C GLU A 233 8.80 22.90 -44.37
N ALA A 234 10.08 23.26 -44.23
CA ALA A 234 10.55 24.13 -43.16
C ALA A 234 9.94 25.55 -43.26
N ASP A 235 9.80 26.09 -44.47
CA ASP A 235 9.14 27.38 -44.70
C ASP A 235 7.67 27.35 -44.21
N LEU A 236 6.92 26.30 -44.59
CA LEU A 236 5.51 26.15 -44.18
C LEU A 236 5.38 25.96 -42.67
N ALA A 237 6.27 25.19 -42.05
CA ALA A 237 6.28 24.97 -40.61
C ALA A 237 6.49 26.28 -39.84
N LEU A 238 7.49 27.09 -40.23
CA LEU A 238 7.71 28.40 -39.63
C LEU A 238 6.51 29.32 -39.85
N CYS A 239 5.91 29.32 -41.04
CA CYS A 239 4.70 30.11 -41.31
C CYS A 239 3.49 29.66 -40.46
N CYS A 240 3.30 28.38 -40.18
CA CYS A 240 2.24 27.91 -39.27
C CYS A 240 2.48 28.39 -37.83
N MET A 241 3.73 28.39 -37.36
CA MET A 241 4.08 28.94 -36.04
C MET A 241 3.81 30.46 -36.00
N LEU A 242 4.18 31.20 -37.05
CA LEU A 242 3.89 32.63 -37.15
C LEU A 242 2.39 32.92 -37.29
N ALA A 243 1.62 32.07 -37.97
CA ALA A 243 0.16 32.18 -38.08
C ALA A 243 -0.52 32.07 -36.71
N PHE A 244 -0.02 31.18 -35.84
CA PHE A 244 -0.49 31.05 -34.47
C PHE A 244 -0.24 32.35 -33.69
N TRP A 245 0.99 32.87 -33.67
CA TRP A 245 1.34 34.02 -32.82
C TRP A 245 0.81 35.37 -33.32
N SER A 246 0.75 35.57 -34.63
CA SER A 246 0.29 36.82 -35.26
C SER A 246 -1.23 36.94 -35.38
N GLY A 247 -2.00 35.95 -34.91
CA GLY A 247 -3.44 35.94 -35.12
C GLY A 247 -3.84 35.81 -36.59
N LYS A 248 -3.03 35.14 -37.41
CA LYS A 248 -3.16 35.05 -38.87
C LYS A 248 -3.08 36.40 -39.60
N ASN A 249 -2.34 37.36 -39.04
CA ASN A 249 -2.04 38.61 -39.73
C ASN A 249 -0.99 38.36 -40.82
N LYS A 250 -1.46 38.20 -42.07
CA LYS A 250 -0.63 37.80 -43.21
C LYS A 250 0.54 38.76 -43.46
N GLU A 251 0.32 40.06 -43.32
CA GLU A 251 1.34 41.08 -43.51
C GLU A 251 2.43 40.99 -42.44
N GLN A 252 2.06 40.73 -41.18
CA GLN A 252 2.99 40.54 -40.08
C GLN A 252 3.77 39.23 -40.20
N MET A 253 3.11 38.16 -40.63
CA MET A 253 3.76 36.90 -40.93
C MET A 253 4.81 37.05 -42.04
N ASP A 254 4.51 37.80 -43.11
CA ASP A 254 5.47 38.05 -44.19
C ASP A 254 6.70 38.84 -43.71
N ARG A 255 6.48 39.93 -42.94
CA ARG A 255 7.58 40.71 -42.35
C ARG A 255 8.47 39.86 -41.45
N LEU A 256 7.88 39.05 -40.58
CA LEU A 256 8.61 38.16 -39.68
C LEU A 256 9.37 37.08 -40.47
N PHE A 257 8.74 36.46 -41.46
CA PHE A 257 9.41 35.44 -42.28
C PHE A 257 10.63 36.00 -43.03
N ARG A 258 10.52 37.22 -43.58
CA ARG A 258 11.64 37.91 -44.24
C ARG A 258 12.83 38.20 -43.33
N ASN A 259 12.57 38.32 -42.03
CA ASN A 259 13.61 38.52 -41.00
C ASN A 259 14.18 37.20 -40.45
N SER A 260 13.71 36.05 -40.93
CA SER A 260 14.22 34.74 -40.55
C SER A 260 15.37 34.28 -41.47
N GLY A 261 16.19 33.35 -40.99
CA GLY A 261 17.25 32.70 -41.78
C GLY A 261 16.74 31.77 -42.89
N LEU A 262 15.42 31.59 -43.05
CA LEU A 262 14.83 30.79 -44.15
C LEU A 262 14.47 31.63 -45.39
N PHE A 263 14.50 32.96 -45.28
CA PHE A 263 14.20 33.85 -46.39
C PHE A 263 15.19 33.70 -47.55
N ARG A 264 14.69 33.67 -48.79
CA ARG A 264 15.46 33.57 -50.03
C ARG A 264 14.66 34.08 -51.23
N GLU A 265 15.34 34.34 -52.36
CA GLU A 265 14.73 34.89 -53.59
C GLU A 265 13.49 34.13 -54.09
N LYS A 266 13.41 32.82 -53.82
CA LYS A 266 12.25 31.98 -54.13
C LYS A 266 10.95 32.53 -53.52
N TRP A 267 11.01 33.18 -52.36
CA TRP A 267 9.85 33.75 -51.65
C TRP A 267 9.03 34.71 -52.53
N ASP A 268 9.71 35.49 -53.36
CA ASP A 268 9.10 36.50 -54.23
C ASP A 268 8.91 36.04 -55.68
N THR A 269 9.22 34.77 -55.98
CA THR A 269 9.07 34.21 -57.33
C THR A 269 7.63 33.75 -57.56
N VAL A 270 7.05 34.09 -58.72
CA VAL A 270 5.72 33.62 -59.14
C VAL A 270 5.80 32.15 -59.52
N HIS A 271 5.09 31.29 -58.78
CA HIS A 271 5.13 29.84 -58.95
C HIS A 271 3.79 29.22 -59.36
N HIS A 272 2.71 30.00 -59.35
CA HIS A 272 1.35 29.51 -59.60
C HIS A 272 0.70 30.24 -60.79
N ALA A 273 -0.13 29.52 -61.55
CA ALA A 273 -0.87 30.06 -62.69
C ALA A 273 -1.83 31.21 -62.32
N SER A 274 -2.11 31.40 -61.03
CA SER A 274 -2.88 32.50 -60.45
C SER A 274 -2.11 33.83 -60.37
N GLY A 275 -0.80 33.84 -60.66
CA GLY A 275 0.08 35.00 -60.51
C GLY A 275 0.61 35.22 -59.08
N ALA A 276 0.31 34.31 -58.14
CA ALA A 276 0.78 34.38 -56.76
C ALA A 276 2.25 33.97 -56.61
N THR A 277 2.97 34.64 -55.70
CA THR A 277 4.33 34.23 -55.33
C THR A 277 4.31 33.00 -54.45
N TYR A 278 5.43 32.26 -54.41
CA TYR A 278 5.58 31.12 -53.51
C TYR A 278 5.37 31.50 -52.04
N GLY A 279 5.84 32.68 -51.61
CA GLY A 279 5.61 33.18 -50.26
C GLY A 279 4.13 33.44 -49.97
N GLN A 280 3.40 34.04 -50.91
CA GLN A 280 1.96 34.29 -50.76
C GLN A 280 1.15 33.00 -50.57
N GLU A 281 1.41 31.99 -51.40
CA GLU A 281 0.74 30.69 -51.30
C GLU A 281 1.10 29.95 -50.01
N THR A 282 2.37 30.03 -49.58
CA THR A 282 2.84 29.41 -48.33
C THR A 282 2.17 30.04 -47.12
N LEU A 283 2.02 31.37 -47.10
CA LEU A 283 1.29 32.09 -46.05
C LEU A 283 -0.20 31.76 -46.05
N ASP A 284 -0.85 31.71 -47.21
CA ASP A 284 -2.27 31.35 -47.33
C ASP A 284 -2.54 29.93 -46.83
N LYS A 285 -1.69 28.99 -47.21
CA LYS A 285 -1.76 27.61 -46.74
C LYS A 285 -1.52 27.50 -45.23
N ALA A 286 -0.57 28.26 -44.67
CA ALA A 286 -0.34 28.29 -43.23
C ALA A 286 -1.55 28.85 -42.46
N ILE A 287 -2.19 29.91 -42.96
CA ILE A 287 -3.41 30.49 -42.39
C ILE A 287 -4.56 29.48 -42.43
N GLU A 288 -4.71 28.74 -43.54
CA GLU A 288 -5.76 27.72 -43.69
C GLU A 288 -5.56 26.54 -42.73
N VAL A 289 -4.34 26.01 -42.65
CA VAL A 289 -4.00 24.81 -41.86
C VAL A 289 -3.96 25.08 -40.36
N THR A 290 -3.61 26.30 -39.95
CA THR A 290 -3.47 26.64 -38.52
C THR A 290 -4.85 26.79 -37.87
N GLU A 291 -5.30 25.81 -37.09
CA GLU A 291 -6.66 25.81 -36.51
C GLU A 291 -6.86 26.82 -35.38
N ASN A 292 -5.84 27.01 -34.52
CA ASN A 292 -5.89 27.87 -33.35
C ASN A 292 -4.95 29.08 -33.51
N VAL A 293 -5.28 30.20 -32.88
CA VAL A 293 -4.43 31.40 -32.86
C VAL A 293 -4.21 31.86 -31.42
N TYR A 294 -3.09 32.53 -31.19
CA TYR A 294 -2.80 33.20 -29.94
C TYR A 294 -3.72 34.41 -29.78
N SER A 295 -4.62 34.35 -28.79
CA SER A 295 -5.35 35.51 -28.30
C SER A 295 -4.79 35.90 -26.93
N ARG A 296 -4.58 37.20 -26.71
CA ARG A 296 -4.38 37.79 -25.36
C ARG A 296 -5.70 37.59 -24.58
N GLU A 297 -5.98 36.36 -24.14
CA GLU A 297 -7.00 36.12 -23.12
C GLU A 297 -6.46 36.73 -21.84
N SER A 298 -7.13 37.79 -21.36
CA SER A 298 -6.99 38.32 -20.01
C SER A 298 -7.02 37.18 -19.00
N GLU A 299 -6.15 37.25 -17.99
CA GLU A 299 -6.06 36.33 -16.87
C GLU A 299 -7.42 35.74 -16.49
N SER A 300 -7.52 34.43 -16.62
CA SER A 300 -8.76 33.72 -16.37
C SER A 300 -8.89 33.49 -14.87
N VAL A 301 -9.51 34.44 -14.16
CA VAL A 301 -9.59 34.46 -12.67
C VAL A 301 -10.84 33.75 -12.15
N ILE A 302 -10.70 33.06 -11.02
CA ILE A 302 -11.81 32.66 -10.15
C ILE A 302 -11.94 33.70 -9.05
N PHE A 303 -13.17 34.07 -8.72
CA PHE A 303 -13.44 35.02 -7.65
C PHE A 303 -14.67 34.61 -6.83
N GLU A 304 -14.70 35.07 -5.59
CA GLU A 304 -15.82 34.90 -4.67
C GLU A 304 -16.85 36.02 -4.85
N HIS A 305 -18.14 35.68 -4.92
CA HIS A 305 -19.23 36.64 -4.91
C HIS A 305 -20.51 36.01 -4.35
N GLU A 306 -21.27 36.71 -3.50
CA GLU A 306 -22.55 36.22 -2.93
C GLU A 306 -22.53 34.76 -2.45
N GLY A 307 -21.51 34.38 -1.65
CA GLY A 307 -21.39 33.04 -1.07
C GLY A 307 -21.11 31.92 -2.07
N ARG A 308 -20.55 32.24 -3.24
CA ARG A 308 -20.21 31.28 -4.32
C ARG A 308 -18.91 31.64 -5.03
N TYR A 309 -18.26 30.65 -5.64
CA TYR A 309 -17.18 30.89 -6.59
C TYR A 309 -17.71 31.02 -8.01
N TYR A 310 -17.21 32.02 -8.73
CA TYR A 310 -17.54 32.30 -10.12
C TYR A 310 -16.32 32.16 -11.02
N ARG A 311 -16.60 31.85 -12.28
CA ARG A 311 -15.62 31.72 -13.35
C ARG A 311 -15.86 32.77 -14.43
N THR A 312 -14.82 33.50 -14.79
CA THR A 312 -14.80 34.37 -15.98
C THR A 312 -14.16 33.65 -17.17
N ARG A 313 -14.85 33.62 -18.31
CA ARG A 313 -14.33 33.13 -19.59
C ARG A 313 -14.72 34.08 -20.71
N GLY A 314 -13.79 34.94 -21.12
CA GLY A 314 -14.11 36.09 -21.98
C GLY A 314 -15.07 37.03 -21.24
N GLU A 315 -16.20 37.37 -21.86
CA GLU A 315 -17.25 38.21 -21.24
C GLU A 315 -18.26 37.42 -20.39
N SER A 316 -18.19 36.08 -20.37
CA SER A 316 -19.15 35.24 -19.65
C SER A 316 -18.70 34.97 -18.21
N VAL A 317 -19.58 35.26 -17.25
CA VAL A 317 -19.42 34.97 -15.82
C VAL A 317 -20.50 33.98 -15.38
N TYR A 318 -20.10 32.87 -14.76
CA TYR A 318 -21.04 31.84 -14.27
C TYR A 318 -20.55 31.19 -12.98
N PRO A 319 -21.47 30.74 -12.09
CA PRO A 319 -21.09 30.10 -10.84
C PRO A 319 -20.57 28.68 -11.07
N ILE A 320 -19.52 28.32 -10.35
CA ILE A 320 -18.93 26.97 -10.36
C ILE A 320 -19.19 26.21 -9.05
N THR A 321 -19.63 26.88 -7.99
CA THR A 321 -20.07 26.28 -6.73
C THR A 321 -21.38 26.89 -6.23
N ASN A 322 -22.05 26.22 -5.28
CA ASN A 322 -23.10 26.82 -4.44
C ASN A 322 -22.65 27.11 -2.99
N PHE A 323 -21.33 27.11 -2.77
CA PHE A 323 -20.70 27.32 -1.47
C PHE A 323 -19.37 28.06 -1.64
N ILE A 324 -18.87 28.64 -0.55
CA ILE A 324 -17.49 29.12 -0.39
C ILE A 324 -16.72 28.19 0.54
N ILE A 325 -15.40 28.26 0.46
CA ILE A 325 -14.48 27.51 1.32
C ILE A 325 -13.85 28.51 2.28
N GLN A 326 -14.12 28.33 3.57
CA GLN A 326 -13.44 29.06 4.63
C GLN A 326 -12.32 28.19 5.20
N PRO A 327 -11.04 28.55 4.98
CA PRO A 327 -9.91 27.82 5.55
C PRO A 327 -10.02 27.64 7.06
N VAL A 328 -9.71 26.43 7.56
CA VAL A 328 -9.54 26.17 9.01
C VAL A 328 -8.07 25.89 9.30
N GLU A 329 -7.48 24.89 8.64
CA GLU A 329 -6.07 24.54 8.80
C GLU A 329 -5.51 23.80 7.59
N MET A 330 -4.20 23.91 7.38
CA MET A 330 -3.45 23.18 6.37
C MET A 330 -2.31 22.42 7.04
N ILE A 331 -2.40 21.10 7.04
CA ILE A 331 -1.41 20.21 7.61
C ILE A 331 -0.47 19.76 6.49
N VAL A 332 0.80 20.12 6.60
CA VAL A 332 1.83 19.85 5.59
C VAL A 332 2.82 18.82 6.12
N SER A 333 3.01 17.73 5.37
CA SER A 333 4.07 16.75 5.56
C SER A 333 4.93 16.65 4.30
N GLU A 334 6.04 15.92 4.34
CA GLU A 334 6.96 15.78 3.20
C GLU A 334 6.27 15.28 1.91
N ASP A 335 5.33 14.34 2.03
CA ASP A 335 4.71 13.67 0.88
C ASP A 335 3.25 14.07 0.64
N GLU A 336 2.58 14.64 1.65
CA GLU A 336 1.12 14.86 1.62
C GLU A 336 0.75 16.19 2.30
N THR A 337 -0.25 16.86 1.73
CA THR A 337 -0.91 18.04 2.32
C THR A 337 -2.38 17.73 2.52
N GLN A 338 -2.83 17.88 3.77
CA GLN A 338 -4.22 17.78 4.18
C GLN A 338 -4.74 19.18 4.50
N MET A 339 -5.90 19.54 3.98
CA MET A 339 -6.55 20.81 4.25
C MET A 339 -7.92 20.54 4.87
N THR A 340 -8.21 21.22 5.96
CA THR A 340 -9.52 21.22 6.61
C THR A 340 -10.14 22.59 6.43
N ALA A 341 -11.37 22.64 5.94
CA ALA A 341 -12.08 23.89 5.71
C ALA A 341 -13.59 23.72 5.97
N ASP A 342 -14.23 24.83 6.31
CA ASP A 342 -15.67 24.93 6.46
C ASP A 342 -16.28 25.36 5.12
N LEU A 343 -17.14 24.51 4.54
CA LEU A 343 -17.83 24.80 3.30
C LEU A 343 -19.17 25.45 3.64
N ILE A 344 -19.33 26.72 3.32
CA ILE A 344 -20.48 27.55 3.69
C ILE A 344 -21.35 27.73 2.46
N THR A 345 -22.57 27.20 2.50
CA THR A 345 -23.53 27.34 1.39
C THR A 345 -24.15 28.73 1.35
N ILE A 346 -24.84 29.06 0.25
CA ILE A 346 -25.68 30.26 0.13
C ILE A 346 -26.85 30.35 1.14
N ARG A 347 -27.08 29.30 1.95
CA ARG A 347 -28.10 29.27 3.00
C ARG A 347 -27.47 29.32 4.40
N ASP A 348 -26.20 29.68 4.49
CA ASP A 348 -25.40 29.72 5.73
C ASP A 348 -25.27 28.36 6.44
N GLU A 349 -25.56 27.25 5.74
CA GLU A 349 -25.25 25.90 6.23
C GLU A 349 -23.74 25.67 6.16
N ILE A 350 -23.14 25.24 7.27
CA ILE A 350 -21.69 25.00 7.40
C ILE A 350 -21.40 23.50 7.42
N TYR A 351 -20.51 23.07 6.53
CA TYR A 351 -20.06 21.69 6.44
C TYR A 351 -18.53 21.60 6.52
N ARG A 352 -18.00 21.15 7.66
CA ARG A 352 -16.57 20.90 7.82
C ARG A 352 -16.12 19.71 6.98
N GLN A 353 -15.18 19.93 6.06
CA GLN A 353 -14.60 18.90 5.22
C GLN A 353 -13.09 18.92 5.27
N THR A 354 -12.53 17.73 5.13
CA THR A 354 -11.09 17.50 5.01
C THR A 354 -10.81 16.94 3.63
N PHE A 355 -9.90 17.58 2.91
CA PHE A 355 -9.50 17.21 1.56
C PHE A 355 -7.98 17.17 1.44
N MET A 356 -7.50 16.24 0.61
CA MET A 356 -6.11 16.10 0.22
C MET A 356 -5.89 16.83 -1.11
N THR A 357 -4.65 17.22 -1.41
CA THR A 357 -4.30 17.79 -2.72
C THR A 357 -4.76 16.91 -3.89
N THR A 358 -4.67 15.58 -3.74
CA THR A 358 -5.07 14.61 -4.78
C THR A 358 -6.57 14.52 -5.04
N ASP A 359 -7.39 15.11 -4.17
CA ASP A 359 -8.84 15.12 -4.31
C ASP A 359 -9.32 16.13 -5.34
N PHE A 360 -8.50 17.15 -5.62
CA PHE A 360 -8.73 18.12 -6.69
C PHE A 360 -8.28 17.65 -8.07
N ASN A 361 -7.61 16.48 -8.18
CA ASN A 361 -7.06 16.00 -9.46
C ASN A 361 -8.13 15.68 -10.53
N ASN A 362 -9.39 15.47 -10.13
CA ASN A 362 -10.50 15.37 -11.08
C ASN A 362 -11.83 15.64 -10.39
N ILE A 363 -12.83 16.01 -11.20
CA ILE A 363 -14.18 16.37 -10.73
C ILE A 363 -14.84 15.25 -9.91
N GLN A 364 -14.69 13.98 -10.29
CA GLN A 364 -15.40 12.89 -9.63
C GLN A 364 -14.88 12.68 -8.21
N LYS A 365 -13.56 12.73 -7.99
CA LYS A 365 -12.96 12.64 -6.64
C LYS A 365 -13.41 13.80 -5.76
N PHE A 366 -13.33 15.02 -6.28
CA PHE A 366 -13.75 16.21 -5.55
C PHE A 366 -15.24 16.12 -5.16
N LYS A 367 -16.13 15.79 -6.11
CA LYS A 367 -17.56 15.60 -5.86
C LYS A 367 -17.84 14.48 -4.85
N ASN A 368 -17.10 13.37 -4.88
CA ASN A 368 -17.27 12.29 -3.92
C ASN A 368 -16.98 12.76 -2.49
N ILE A 369 -16.01 13.66 -2.30
CA ILE A 369 -15.69 14.23 -0.98
C ILE A 369 -16.74 15.22 -0.53
N LEU A 370 -17.20 16.12 -1.42
CA LEU A 370 -18.31 17.02 -1.10
C LEU A 370 -19.55 16.24 -0.64
N ASN A 371 -19.83 15.10 -1.29
CA ASN A 371 -21.00 14.26 -1.03
C ASN A 371 -20.85 13.29 0.16
N ARG A 372 -19.70 13.23 0.85
CA ARG A 372 -19.47 12.23 1.92
C ARG A 372 -20.46 12.31 3.08
N ARG A 373 -20.96 13.52 3.37
CA ARG A 373 -21.77 13.80 4.57
C ARG A 373 -23.04 14.61 4.29
N THR A 374 -23.19 15.13 3.07
CA THR A 374 -24.32 15.99 2.68
C THR A 374 -24.54 15.92 1.18
N ILE A 375 -25.75 16.23 0.74
CA ILE A 375 -26.11 16.43 -0.67
C ILE A 375 -26.26 17.91 -1.03
N SER A 376 -26.13 18.81 -0.05
CA SER A 376 -26.33 20.26 -0.23
C SER A 376 -25.18 20.94 -0.98
N LEU A 377 -23.98 20.34 -1.00
CA LEU A 377 -22.79 20.91 -1.64
C LEU A 377 -22.71 20.49 -3.12
N GLY A 378 -22.59 21.49 -4.01
CA GLY A 378 -22.58 21.30 -5.45
C GLY A 378 -21.39 21.99 -6.12
N TYR A 379 -20.71 21.24 -6.99
CA TYR A 379 -19.72 21.75 -7.92
C TYR A 379 -20.25 21.61 -9.36
N PHE A 380 -20.34 22.74 -10.06
CA PHE A 380 -20.91 22.87 -11.42
C PHE A 380 -19.87 23.22 -12.49
N GLY A 381 -18.63 23.49 -12.10
CA GLY A 381 -17.53 23.83 -13.02
C GLY A 381 -16.99 22.64 -13.84
N SER A 382 -16.14 22.96 -14.80
CA SER A 382 -15.36 22.00 -15.59
C SER A 382 -14.07 21.57 -14.89
N GLU A 383 -13.35 20.59 -15.43
CA GLU A 383 -12.10 20.11 -14.83
C GLU A 383 -11.01 21.20 -14.83
N GLY A 384 -10.96 22.04 -15.87
CA GLY A 384 -10.08 23.21 -15.90
C GLY A 384 -10.46 24.28 -14.85
N ASP A 385 -11.76 24.43 -14.55
CA ASP A 385 -12.19 25.35 -13.48
C ASP A 385 -11.82 24.80 -12.08
N LEU A 386 -11.68 23.47 -11.94
CA LEU A 386 -11.27 22.83 -10.70
C LEU A 386 -9.79 23.08 -10.41
N GLU A 387 -8.93 23.01 -11.41
CA GLU A 387 -7.50 23.34 -11.27
C GLU A 387 -7.29 24.82 -10.92
N LEU A 388 -8.08 25.71 -11.51
CA LEU A 388 -8.04 27.12 -11.13
C LEU A 388 -8.59 27.36 -9.74
N LEU A 389 -9.65 26.63 -9.34
CA LEU A 389 -10.22 26.73 -8.00
C LEU A 389 -9.19 26.26 -6.98
N LYS A 390 -8.47 25.18 -7.27
CA LYS A 390 -7.34 24.70 -6.47
C LYS A 390 -6.24 25.75 -6.35
N GLY A 391 -5.89 26.45 -7.43
CA GLY A 391 -4.97 27.60 -7.40
C GLY A 391 -5.47 28.71 -6.46
N TYR A 392 -6.73 29.12 -6.62
CA TYR A 392 -7.36 30.14 -5.76
C TYR A 392 -7.38 29.72 -4.28
N ILE A 393 -7.74 28.48 -3.97
CA ILE A 393 -7.73 27.92 -2.60
C ILE A 393 -6.31 27.90 -2.03
N SER A 394 -5.29 27.63 -2.85
CA SER A 394 -3.89 27.57 -2.40
C SER A 394 -3.31 28.94 -2.01
N GLU A 395 -3.88 30.03 -2.52
CA GLU A 395 -3.49 31.40 -2.20
C GLU A 395 -4.21 31.97 -0.97
N MET A 396 -5.22 31.27 -0.45
CA MET A 396 -5.91 31.70 0.77
C MET A 396 -4.99 31.66 1.99
N GLU A 397 -5.33 32.44 3.03
CA GLU A 397 -4.62 32.37 4.30
C GLU A 397 -5.03 31.11 5.08
N TRP A 398 -4.05 30.22 5.32
CA TRP A 398 -4.23 28.99 6.08
C TRP A 398 -3.45 29.03 7.38
N VAL A 399 -4.03 28.48 8.45
CA VAL A 399 -3.26 28.11 9.65
C VAL A 399 -2.45 26.86 9.30
N GLN A 400 -1.17 27.05 8.99
CA GLN A 400 -0.28 25.95 8.64
C GLN A 400 0.20 25.18 9.88
N LYS A 401 0.20 23.86 9.78
CA LYS A 401 0.69 22.93 10.82
C LYS A 401 1.60 21.87 10.21
N THR A 402 2.58 21.39 10.95
CA THR A 402 3.40 20.24 10.61
C THR A 402 2.61 18.94 10.78
N GLY A 403 2.55 18.14 9.71
CA GLY A 403 1.86 16.86 9.69
C GLY A 403 2.78 15.69 9.98
N VAL A 404 2.40 14.83 10.92
CA VAL A 404 3.08 13.55 11.17
C VAL A 404 2.20 12.35 10.80
N LYS A 405 2.83 11.24 10.42
CA LYS A 405 2.14 10.00 10.01
C LYS A 405 1.64 9.18 11.20
N ALA A 406 2.27 9.29 12.38
CA ALA A 406 1.91 8.50 13.56
C ALA A 406 1.64 9.39 14.78
N LEU A 407 0.83 8.91 15.72
CA LEU A 407 0.78 9.48 17.06
C LEU A 407 1.98 9.00 17.88
N GLY A 408 2.42 9.80 18.84
CA GLY A 408 3.54 9.48 19.72
C GLY A 408 4.51 10.65 19.85
N ILE A 409 5.79 10.37 20.11
CA ILE A 409 6.77 11.41 20.45
C ILE A 409 7.57 11.83 19.22
N TYR A 410 7.77 13.14 19.07
CA TYR A 410 8.52 13.78 18.00
C TYR A 410 9.41 14.88 18.56
N GLU A 411 10.52 15.16 17.89
CA GLU A 411 11.28 16.38 18.15
C GLU A 411 10.71 17.50 17.26
N HIS A 412 10.30 18.60 17.88
CA HIS A 412 9.70 19.74 17.19
C HIS A 412 10.13 21.03 17.88
N GLY A 413 10.71 21.96 17.12
CA GLY A 413 11.21 23.23 17.69
C GLY A 413 12.31 23.06 18.74
N GLY A 414 13.15 22.02 18.64
CA GLY A 414 14.25 21.73 19.58
C GLY A 414 13.83 21.12 20.92
N ARG A 415 12.57 20.71 21.05
CA ARG A 415 12.02 20.02 22.24
C ARG A 415 11.28 18.75 21.82
N MET A 416 11.08 17.83 22.77
CA MET A 416 10.24 16.67 22.54
C MET A 416 8.77 17.02 22.79
N VAL A 417 7.91 16.63 21.84
CA VAL A 417 6.45 16.84 21.90
C VAL A 417 5.75 15.51 21.67
N TYR A 418 4.60 15.34 22.32
CA TYR A 418 3.71 14.21 22.08
C TYR A 418 2.57 14.66 21.18
N VAL A 419 2.44 14.02 20.02
CA VAL A 419 1.34 14.21 19.08
C VAL A 419 0.29 13.14 19.32
N SER A 420 -0.93 13.54 19.60
CA SER A 420 -2.11 12.70 19.74
C SER A 420 -3.02 12.81 18.50
N THR A 421 -4.18 12.14 18.54
CA THR A 421 -5.20 12.26 17.49
C THR A 421 -5.85 13.63 17.43
N ASP A 422 -5.87 14.37 18.53
CA ASP A 422 -6.67 15.59 18.72
C ASP A 422 -5.82 16.85 18.96
N GLY A 423 -4.50 16.71 18.93
CA GLY A 423 -3.55 17.80 19.14
C GLY A 423 -2.21 17.32 19.65
N ALA A 424 -1.30 18.24 19.95
CA ALA A 424 -0.01 17.91 20.51
C ALA A 424 0.23 18.65 21.83
N ILE A 425 1.11 18.10 22.66
CA ILE A 425 1.53 18.69 23.93
C ILE A 425 3.04 18.57 24.10
N GLU A 426 3.61 19.43 24.93
CA GLU A 426 4.98 19.29 25.45
C GLU A 426 4.99 18.78 26.90
N ALA A 427 6.19 18.61 27.46
CA ALA A 427 6.38 18.30 28.87
C ALA A 427 5.65 19.34 29.76
N GLY A 428 4.94 18.87 30.79
CA GLY A 428 4.09 19.70 31.63
C GLY A 428 2.67 19.91 31.09
N GLY A 429 2.36 19.43 29.87
CA GLY A 429 1.01 19.41 29.32
C GLY A 429 0.56 20.66 28.57
N ASN A 430 1.45 21.61 28.30
CA ASN A 430 1.10 22.77 27.46
C ASN A 430 0.80 22.31 26.03
N ILE A 431 -0.22 22.91 25.42
CA ILE A 431 -0.65 22.59 24.05
C ILE A 431 0.38 23.12 23.05
N VAL A 432 0.67 22.30 22.04
CA VAL A 432 1.48 22.64 20.88
C VAL A 432 0.57 22.63 19.66
N GLU A 433 0.27 23.80 19.11
CA GLU A 433 -0.79 23.97 18.10
C GLU A 433 -0.32 23.72 16.66
N ASP A 434 0.99 23.77 16.42
CA ASP A 434 1.60 23.77 15.09
C ASP A 434 2.05 22.38 14.59
N ILE A 435 1.69 21.30 15.30
CA ILE A 435 1.97 19.92 14.88
C ILE A 435 0.80 18.97 15.18
N VAL A 436 0.45 18.10 14.24
CA VAL A 436 -0.71 17.19 14.37
C VAL A 436 -0.57 15.93 13.51
N GLN A 437 -1.23 14.84 13.91
CA GLN A 437 -1.30 13.61 13.10
C GLN A 437 -2.30 13.74 11.94
N LEU A 438 -1.88 13.35 10.74
CA LEU A 438 -2.72 13.26 9.55
C LEU A 438 -3.84 12.23 9.70
N ASP A 439 -5.08 12.59 9.33
CA ASP A 439 -6.28 11.76 9.56
C ASP A 439 -6.23 10.40 8.87
N LYS A 440 -5.61 10.35 7.68
CA LYS A 440 -5.48 9.14 6.87
C LYS A 440 -4.75 8.00 7.62
N TYR A 441 -3.83 8.36 8.53
CA TYR A 441 -2.99 7.40 9.25
C TYR A 441 -3.53 7.07 10.66
N LYS A 442 -4.61 7.72 11.11
CA LYS A 442 -5.25 7.38 12.39
C LYS A 442 -5.77 5.93 12.35
N SER A 443 -5.33 5.12 13.32
CA SER A 443 -5.76 3.72 13.47
C SER A 443 -5.73 3.28 14.94
N ILE A 444 -4.55 3.29 15.57
CA ILE A 444 -4.42 3.16 17.02
C ILE A 444 -4.93 4.45 17.68
N THR A 445 -5.64 4.32 18.80
CA THR A 445 -6.19 5.42 19.59
C THR A 445 -5.83 5.21 21.06
N THR A 446 -5.68 6.30 21.80
CA THR A 446 -5.32 6.29 23.22
C THR A 446 -5.92 7.50 23.92
N ASP A 447 -6.39 7.28 25.14
CA ASP A 447 -6.91 8.33 26.03
C ASP A 447 -5.83 8.77 27.05
N ILE A 448 -4.54 8.53 26.78
CA ILE A 448 -3.47 8.77 27.76
C ILE A 448 -3.42 10.22 28.28
N LEU A 449 -3.88 11.19 27.48
CA LEU A 449 -3.94 12.60 27.86
C LEU A 449 -5.12 12.96 28.77
N THR A 450 -6.10 12.07 28.94
CA THR A 450 -7.23 12.31 29.87
C THR A 450 -6.86 12.02 31.32
N TYR A 451 -5.72 11.37 31.55
CA TYR A 451 -5.21 11.06 32.89
C TYR A 451 -4.25 12.14 33.36
N GLU A 452 -4.23 12.34 34.68
CA GLU A 452 -3.23 13.18 35.34
C GLU A 452 -1.98 12.36 35.70
N PRO A 453 -0.78 12.97 35.71
CA PRO A 453 0.43 12.32 36.22
C PRO A 453 0.26 11.88 37.69
N LEU A 454 0.89 10.76 38.05
CA LEU A 454 0.93 10.25 39.41
C LEU A 454 1.56 11.23 40.41
N THR A 455 1.02 11.24 41.63
CA THR A 455 1.71 11.80 42.80
C THR A 455 2.77 10.84 43.34
N LYS A 456 3.65 11.36 44.20
CA LYS A 456 4.65 10.58 44.95
C LYS A 456 4.02 9.39 45.69
N GLU A 457 2.93 9.62 46.43
CA GLU A 457 2.26 8.61 47.25
C GLU A 457 1.61 7.52 46.38
N GLN A 458 1.04 7.93 45.24
CA GLN A 458 0.44 6.99 44.29
C GLN A 458 1.51 6.11 43.63
N LEU A 459 2.68 6.67 43.29
CA LEU A 459 3.78 5.89 42.73
C LEU A 459 4.30 4.86 43.74
N ILE A 460 4.53 5.25 45.00
CA ILE A 460 4.98 4.31 46.06
C ILE A 460 4.00 3.15 46.23
N MET A 461 2.70 3.44 46.28
CA MET A 461 1.66 2.42 46.37
C MET A 461 1.67 1.47 45.16
N LEU A 462 1.75 2.04 43.95
CA LEU A 462 1.64 1.29 42.71
C LEU A 462 2.90 0.44 42.45
N GLY A 463 4.09 0.96 42.78
CA GLY A 463 5.38 0.34 42.53
C GLY A 463 5.54 -1.05 43.17
N GLU A 464 5.03 -1.21 44.40
CA GLU A 464 5.00 -2.51 45.08
C GLU A 464 4.24 -3.54 44.24
N TRP A 465 3.07 -3.17 43.72
CA TRP A 465 2.20 -4.10 43.00
C TRP A 465 2.71 -4.39 41.60
N LEU A 466 3.28 -3.39 40.91
CA LEU A 466 3.86 -3.53 39.57
C LEU A 466 4.93 -4.62 39.49
N LEU A 467 5.68 -4.86 40.55
CA LEU A 467 6.73 -5.89 40.58
C LEU A 467 6.36 -7.17 41.34
N SER A 468 5.17 -7.23 41.95
CA SER A 468 4.78 -8.33 42.83
C SER A 468 3.56 -9.13 42.35
N TYR A 469 2.92 -8.75 41.23
CA TYR A 469 1.72 -9.43 40.72
C TYR A 469 1.99 -10.77 40.04
N ASN A 470 3.26 -11.08 39.76
CA ASN A 470 3.72 -12.30 39.14
C ASN A 470 5.20 -12.53 39.52
N GLU A 471 5.84 -13.58 39.01
CA GLU A 471 7.26 -13.84 39.22
C GLU A 471 8.12 -12.65 38.75
N PRO A 472 9.21 -12.31 39.49
CA PRO A 472 10.08 -11.18 39.18
C PRO A 472 10.54 -11.08 37.74
N ILE A 473 10.92 -12.20 37.10
CA ILE A 473 11.35 -12.21 35.69
C ILE A 473 10.25 -11.62 34.79
N LYS A 474 8.99 -11.97 35.04
CA LYS A 474 7.84 -11.55 34.23
C LYS A 474 7.46 -10.10 34.52
N THR A 475 7.34 -9.73 35.79
CA THR A 475 6.93 -8.37 36.18
C THR A 475 7.96 -7.32 35.79
N VAL A 476 9.25 -7.60 36.01
CA VAL A 476 10.37 -6.72 35.60
C VAL A 476 10.41 -6.58 34.09
N SER A 477 10.33 -7.69 33.33
CA SER A 477 10.38 -7.63 31.87
C SER A 477 9.22 -6.86 31.27
N VAL A 478 8.00 -7.08 31.78
CA VAL A 478 6.82 -6.32 31.33
C VAL A 478 6.98 -4.83 31.65
N MET A 479 7.36 -4.46 32.87
CA MET A 479 7.54 -3.05 33.25
C MET A 479 8.64 -2.38 32.41
N ALA A 480 9.79 -3.04 32.25
CA ALA A 480 10.92 -2.55 31.48
C ALA A 480 10.55 -2.31 30.01
N TRP A 481 9.86 -3.27 29.39
CA TRP A 481 9.44 -3.17 28.00
C TRP A 481 8.35 -2.10 27.81
N VAL A 482 7.37 -2.04 28.70
CA VAL A 482 6.29 -1.02 28.66
C VAL A 482 6.86 0.38 28.80
N ALA A 483 7.74 0.63 29.78
CA ALA A 483 8.41 1.91 29.92
C ALA A 483 9.34 2.20 28.72
N GLY A 484 9.99 1.17 28.18
CA GLY A 484 10.82 1.26 26.98
C GLY A 484 10.04 1.78 25.76
N CYS A 485 8.74 1.51 25.65
CA CYS A 485 7.91 2.03 24.57
C CYS A 485 7.87 3.57 24.53
N PHE A 486 7.90 4.23 25.69
CA PHE A 486 7.93 5.70 25.79
C PHE A 486 9.29 6.29 25.40
N ILE A 487 10.36 5.51 25.50
CA ILE A 487 11.72 5.91 25.09
C ILE A 487 12.08 5.44 23.68
N LYS A 488 11.35 4.47 23.10
CA LYS A 488 11.56 3.97 21.74
C LYS A 488 11.74 5.08 20.70
N PRO A 489 10.95 6.18 20.68
CA PRO A 489 11.15 7.25 19.70
C PRO A 489 12.52 7.93 19.79
N HIS A 490 13.09 8.03 20.99
CA HIS A 490 14.43 8.57 21.24
C HIS A 490 15.50 7.61 20.72
N LEU A 491 15.42 6.33 21.14
CA LEU A 491 16.37 5.29 20.71
C LEU A 491 16.39 5.13 19.19
N LYS A 492 15.22 5.22 18.54
CA LYS A 492 15.10 5.15 17.10
C LYS A 492 15.89 6.26 16.39
N LYS A 493 15.93 7.49 16.95
CA LYS A 493 16.73 8.58 16.37
C LYS A 493 18.24 8.27 16.38
N SER A 494 18.70 7.45 17.32
CA SER A 494 20.07 6.91 17.34
C SER A 494 20.22 5.60 16.53
N GLY A 495 19.23 5.22 15.72
CA GLY A 495 19.27 4.01 14.89
C GLY A 495 19.10 2.69 15.65
N ILE A 496 18.68 2.74 16.92
CA ILE A 496 18.52 1.56 17.78
C ILE A 496 17.16 0.90 17.51
N LYS A 497 17.19 -0.43 17.36
CA LYS A 497 16.00 -1.26 17.07
C LYS A 497 15.30 -1.66 18.36
N PHE A 498 13.97 -1.67 18.36
CA PHE A 498 13.19 -1.95 19.57
C PHE A 498 12.54 -3.35 19.51
N PRO A 499 12.66 -4.16 20.58
CA PRO A 499 12.18 -5.55 20.57
C PRO A 499 10.65 -5.66 20.61
N HIS A 500 10.15 -6.79 20.12
CA HIS A 500 8.77 -7.24 20.38
C HIS A 500 8.65 -7.79 21.81
N LEU A 501 7.43 -7.85 22.35
CA LEU A 501 7.12 -8.59 23.57
C LEU A 501 6.25 -9.80 23.24
N LEU A 502 6.72 -11.00 23.55
CA LEU A 502 5.99 -12.25 23.36
C LEU A 502 5.51 -12.79 24.70
N LEU A 503 4.20 -12.91 24.87
CA LEU A 503 3.57 -13.50 26.05
C LEU A 503 3.04 -14.89 25.68
N VAL A 504 3.82 -15.92 25.98
CA VAL A 504 3.53 -17.31 25.57
C VAL A 504 3.11 -18.11 26.79
N GLY A 505 2.21 -19.08 26.64
CA GLY A 505 1.90 -20.02 27.72
C GLY A 505 0.57 -20.72 27.58
N GLU A 506 0.32 -21.70 28.44
CA GLU A 506 -0.90 -22.50 28.40
C GLU A 506 -2.19 -21.67 28.60
N GLN A 507 -3.34 -22.20 28.19
CA GLN A 507 -4.62 -21.56 28.48
C GLN A 507 -4.83 -21.44 30.00
N GLY A 508 -5.23 -20.25 30.46
CA GLY A 508 -5.47 -19.97 31.88
C GLY A 508 -4.19 -19.62 32.67
N SER A 509 -3.04 -19.44 32.03
CA SER A 509 -1.79 -19.01 32.70
C SER A 509 -1.73 -17.52 33.07
N GLY A 510 -2.73 -16.73 32.68
CA GLY A 510 -2.81 -15.30 32.98
C GLY A 510 -2.28 -14.35 31.91
N LYS A 511 -1.76 -14.86 30.77
CA LYS A 511 -1.23 -14.04 29.66
C LYS A 511 -2.17 -12.92 29.17
N SER A 512 -3.37 -13.25 28.71
CA SER A 512 -4.36 -12.26 28.23
C SER A 512 -4.81 -11.32 29.35
N ASN A 513 -4.89 -11.81 30.59
CA ASN A 513 -5.21 -10.96 31.75
C ASN A 513 -4.11 -9.93 32.05
N THR A 514 -2.83 -10.32 31.97
CA THR A 514 -1.72 -9.36 32.10
C THR A 514 -1.74 -8.35 30.96
N LEU A 515 -1.98 -8.79 29.73
CA LEU A 515 -2.12 -7.91 28.57
C LEU A 515 -3.25 -6.89 28.76
N GLU A 516 -4.46 -7.36 29.10
CA GLU A 516 -5.67 -6.55 29.18
C GLU A 516 -5.78 -5.67 30.43
N ARG A 517 -5.29 -6.17 31.57
CA ARG A 517 -5.54 -5.54 32.87
C ARG A 517 -4.32 -4.84 33.47
N VAL A 518 -3.13 -5.09 32.92
CA VAL A 518 -1.88 -4.46 33.40
C VAL A 518 -1.26 -3.62 32.29
N ILE A 519 -1.04 -4.19 31.11
CA ILE A 519 -0.33 -3.49 30.02
C ILE A 519 -1.22 -2.46 29.32
N LEU A 520 -2.40 -2.86 28.84
CA LEU A 520 -3.35 -1.99 28.14
C LEU A 520 -3.67 -0.69 28.90
N PRO A 521 -3.99 -0.74 30.22
CA PRO A 521 -4.33 0.47 30.96
C PRO A 521 -3.19 1.50 31.00
N VAL A 522 -1.92 1.08 31.01
CA VAL A 522 -0.78 2.01 30.97
C VAL A 522 -0.78 2.83 29.68
N PHE A 523 -1.18 2.25 28.56
CA PHE A 523 -1.29 2.99 27.30
C PHE A 523 -2.66 3.64 27.09
N SER A 524 -3.58 3.47 28.03
CA SER A 524 -4.96 3.99 27.95
C SER A 524 -5.62 3.64 26.61
N CYS A 525 -5.43 2.40 26.14
CA CYS A 525 -6.00 1.91 24.89
C CYS A 525 -6.87 0.66 25.12
N SER A 526 -7.80 0.39 24.20
CA SER A 526 -8.90 -0.57 24.43
C SER A 526 -9.03 -1.66 23.37
N LYS A 527 -8.15 -1.71 22.35
CA LYS A 527 -8.28 -2.62 21.22
C LYS A 527 -7.19 -3.68 21.22
N ILE A 528 -7.60 -4.94 21.39
CA ILE A 528 -6.81 -6.13 21.11
C ILE A 528 -7.47 -6.86 19.94
N ARG A 529 -6.67 -7.47 19.07
CA ARG A 529 -7.17 -8.30 17.98
C ARG A 529 -6.59 -9.71 18.04
N ALA A 530 -7.40 -10.69 17.64
CA ALA A 530 -6.92 -12.04 17.43
C ALA A 530 -5.96 -12.08 16.22
N ALA A 531 -4.75 -12.60 16.41
CA ALA A 531 -3.72 -12.72 15.37
C ALA A 531 -4.23 -13.49 14.13
N THR A 532 -5.15 -14.44 14.34
CA THR A 532 -5.80 -15.23 13.29
C THR A 532 -6.71 -14.41 12.36
N GLN A 533 -7.17 -13.24 12.80
CA GLN A 533 -8.15 -12.42 12.08
C GLN A 533 -7.53 -11.20 11.38
N VAL A 534 -6.25 -10.93 11.59
CA VAL A 534 -5.60 -9.71 11.07
C VAL A 534 -5.13 -9.90 9.62
N THR A 535 -5.44 -8.94 8.75
CA THR A 535 -4.91 -8.92 7.38
C THR A 535 -3.55 -8.21 7.33
N ALA A 536 -2.71 -8.53 6.33
CA ALA A 536 -1.42 -7.85 6.15
C ALA A 536 -1.55 -6.32 6.05
N PHE A 537 -2.59 -5.82 5.37
CA PHE A 537 -2.84 -4.38 5.28
C PHE A 537 -3.19 -3.77 6.64
N THR A 538 -4.00 -4.46 7.43
CA THR A 538 -4.37 -4.01 8.77
C THR A 538 -3.16 -3.96 9.70
N LEU A 539 -2.29 -4.97 9.63
CA LEU A 539 -1.03 -5.01 10.36
C LEU A 539 -0.17 -3.77 10.05
N MET A 540 0.06 -3.50 8.77
CA MET A 540 0.83 -2.35 8.30
C MET A 540 0.22 -1.02 8.74
N LYS A 541 -1.10 -0.83 8.55
CA LYS A 541 -1.77 0.44 8.87
C LYS A 541 -1.72 0.76 10.36
N GLU A 542 -1.92 -0.23 11.22
CA GLU A 542 -1.85 -0.02 12.67
C GLU A 542 -0.42 0.26 13.13
N SER A 543 0.55 -0.52 12.67
CA SER A 543 1.95 -0.30 13.03
C SER A 543 2.46 1.06 12.58
N ALA A 544 1.99 1.58 11.44
CA ALA A 544 2.33 2.92 10.97
C ALA A 544 1.58 4.06 11.67
N SER A 545 0.58 3.75 12.51
CA SER A 545 -0.26 4.78 13.14
C SER A 545 0.24 5.27 14.49
N SER A 546 1.21 4.58 15.11
CA SER A 546 1.82 5.01 16.36
C SER A 546 3.32 4.71 16.40
N ASN A 547 4.13 5.56 17.02
CA ASN A 547 5.54 5.27 17.32
C ASN A 547 5.81 4.92 18.80
N LEU A 548 4.74 4.91 19.62
CA LEU A 548 4.82 4.77 21.08
C LEU A 548 3.80 3.76 21.60
N ILE A 549 2.54 3.85 21.18
CA ILE A 549 1.48 2.96 21.63
C ILE A 549 1.61 1.61 20.89
N PRO A 550 1.65 0.48 21.62
CA PRO A 550 1.89 -0.81 21.00
C PRO A 550 0.72 -1.29 20.14
N GLN A 551 1.06 -1.98 19.05
CA GLN A 551 0.14 -2.85 18.34
C GLN A 551 0.01 -4.18 19.09
N LEU A 552 -1.21 -4.55 19.45
CA LEU A 552 -1.48 -5.70 20.33
C LEU A 552 -2.20 -6.81 19.56
N MET A 553 -1.68 -8.03 19.70
CA MET A 553 -2.25 -9.23 19.11
C MET A 553 -2.37 -10.31 20.17
N ASP A 554 -3.52 -10.97 20.25
CA ASP A 554 -3.74 -12.16 21.11
C ASP A 554 -4.12 -13.38 20.25
N GLU A 555 -4.31 -14.55 20.86
CA GLU A 555 -4.63 -15.81 20.19
C GLU A 555 -3.60 -16.24 19.13
N PHE A 556 -2.33 -15.87 19.32
CA PHE A 556 -1.25 -16.30 18.44
C PHE A 556 -0.94 -17.79 18.62
N LYS A 557 -1.18 -18.55 17.55
CA LYS A 557 -0.92 -20.00 17.46
C LYS A 557 -0.42 -20.33 16.06
N PRO A 558 0.88 -20.24 15.76
CA PRO A 558 1.44 -20.53 14.44
C PRO A 558 0.93 -21.84 13.83
N SER A 559 0.77 -22.90 14.64
CA SER A 559 0.27 -24.19 14.17
C SER A 559 -1.17 -24.18 13.63
N LYS A 560 -1.95 -23.15 13.97
CA LYS A 560 -3.37 -22.99 13.58
C LYS A 560 -3.59 -21.87 12.56
N ILE A 561 -2.57 -21.09 12.24
CA ILE A 561 -2.64 -20.02 11.24
C ILE A 561 -2.23 -20.61 9.88
N ASP A 562 -2.97 -20.30 8.81
CA ASP A 562 -2.57 -20.75 7.49
C ASP A 562 -1.22 -20.13 7.07
N LYS A 563 -0.47 -20.85 6.22
CA LYS A 563 0.89 -20.48 5.85
C LYS A 563 1.01 -19.07 5.24
N LEU A 564 0.02 -18.61 4.48
CA LEU A 564 0.08 -17.28 3.86
C LEU A 564 -0.06 -16.18 4.90
N ARG A 565 -1.03 -16.30 5.81
CA ARG A 565 -1.21 -15.34 6.92
C ARG A 565 -0.04 -15.37 7.89
N LEU A 566 0.46 -16.57 8.23
CA LEU A 566 1.61 -16.72 9.12
C LEU A 566 2.85 -16.04 8.54
N ASN A 567 3.15 -16.28 7.26
CA ASN A 567 4.26 -15.62 6.57
C ASN A 567 4.11 -14.10 6.55
N ALA A 568 2.89 -13.58 6.34
CA ALA A 568 2.64 -12.15 6.37
C ALA A 568 2.88 -11.55 7.77
N LEU A 569 2.45 -12.25 8.82
CA LEU A 569 2.69 -11.86 10.21
C LEU A 569 4.19 -11.89 10.55
N TYR A 570 4.91 -12.92 10.10
CA TYR A 570 6.35 -13.06 10.33
C TYR A 570 7.17 -11.99 9.60
N ASN A 571 6.81 -11.68 8.36
CA ASN A 571 7.38 -10.54 7.65
C ASN A 571 7.11 -9.24 8.41
N HIS A 572 5.87 -9.01 8.85
CA HIS A 572 5.50 -7.82 9.63
C HIS A 572 6.32 -7.67 10.91
N LEU A 573 6.51 -8.76 11.68
CA LEU A 573 7.36 -8.76 12.88
C LEU A 573 8.82 -8.42 12.52
N ARG A 574 9.38 -8.99 11.45
CA ARG A 574 10.75 -8.68 11.03
C ARG A 574 10.89 -7.22 10.60
N ASP A 575 10.00 -6.75 9.74
CA ASP A 575 10.05 -5.42 9.16
C ASP A 575 9.83 -4.32 10.22
N ALA A 576 8.91 -4.52 11.16
CA ALA A 576 8.67 -3.58 12.25
C ALA A 576 9.85 -3.47 13.24
N TYR A 577 10.58 -4.56 13.48
CA TYR A 577 11.80 -4.52 14.31
C TYR A 577 12.96 -3.84 13.57
N ASP A 578 13.14 -4.19 12.30
CA ASP A 578 14.25 -3.67 11.48
C ASP A 578 14.02 -2.22 11.01
N GLY A 579 12.81 -1.68 11.20
CA GLY A 579 12.44 -0.32 10.81
C GLY A 579 12.19 -0.20 9.30
N HIS A 580 11.89 -1.30 8.63
CA HIS A 580 11.55 -1.30 7.20
C HIS A 580 10.13 -0.80 6.96
N GLU A 581 9.89 -0.32 5.74
CA GLU A 581 8.57 0.11 5.32
C GLU A 581 7.72 -1.08 4.84
N GLY A 582 6.47 -1.13 5.29
CA GLY A 582 5.45 -1.99 4.69
C GLY A 582 5.02 -1.43 3.35
N VAL A 583 5.18 -2.22 2.28
CA VAL A 583 4.84 -1.79 0.91
C VAL A 583 3.51 -2.39 0.47
N ARG A 584 2.60 -1.54 -0.01
CA ARG A 584 1.34 -1.95 -0.63
C ARG A 584 1.24 -1.46 -2.06
N GLY A 585 1.23 -2.39 -3.01
CA GLY A 585 0.93 -2.10 -4.41
C GLY A 585 -0.51 -1.61 -4.63
N ARG A 586 -0.67 -0.68 -5.56
CA ARG A 586 -1.95 -0.15 -6.05
C ARG A 586 -2.23 -0.70 -7.46
N ALA A 587 -3.50 -0.65 -7.85
CA ALA A 587 -3.95 -1.17 -9.15
C ALA A 587 -3.38 -0.41 -10.37
N ASP A 588 -2.87 0.81 -10.14
CA ASP A 588 -2.18 1.64 -11.12
C ASP A 588 -0.66 1.35 -11.18
N GLN A 589 -0.22 0.26 -10.57
CA GLN A 589 1.19 -0.15 -10.46
C GLN A 589 2.06 0.77 -9.60
N SER A 590 1.49 1.79 -8.95
CA SER A 590 2.18 2.55 -7.91
C SER A 590 2.20 1.79 -6.59
N ALA A 591 3.04 2.21 -5.64
CA ALA A 591 3.10 1.62 -4.31
C ALA A 591 2.88 2.69 -3.23
N VAL A 592 2.31 2.28 -2.10
CA VAL A 592 2.24 3.07 -0.86
C VAL A 592 3.15 2.43 0.14
N THR A 593 4.01 3.23 0.75
CA THR A 593 4.87 2.79 1.83
C THR A 593 4.28 3.21 3.18
N TYR A 594 4.48 2.36 4.18
CA TYR A 594 4.02 2.55 5.55
C TYR A 594 5.22 2.32 6.46
N GLU A 595 5.71 3.37 7.10
CA GLU A 595 6.77 3.23 8.08
C GLU A 595 6.23 2.48 9.31
N LEU A 596 6.79 1.31 9.62
CA LEU A 596 6.27 0.43 10.69
C LEU A 596 6.86 0.87 12.04
N LEU A 597 6.10 1.68 12.78
CA LEU A 597 6.60 2.45 13.92
C LEU A 597 6.20 1.89 15.28
N ALA A 598 5.07 1.20 15.39
CA ALA A 598 4.52 0.81 16.69
C ALA A 598 5.37 -0.27 17.34
N PRO A 599 5.60 -0.24 18.67
CA PRO A 599 6.01 -1.43 19.41
C PRO A 599 5.00 -2.57 19.18
N ILE A 600 5.42 -3.84 19.24
CA ILE A 600 4.50 -4.96 19.01
C ILE A 600 4.48 -5.89 20.22
N ILE A 601 3.26 -6.24 20.65
CA ILE A 601 3.01 -7.31 21.62
C ILE A 601 2.23 -8.42 20.94
N VAL A 602 2.70 -9.65 21.11
CA VAL A 602 2.00 -10.86 20.65
C VAL A 602 1.80 -11.79 21.84
N ALA A 603 0.55 -12.11 22.14
CA ALA A 603 0.16 -13.08 23.16
C ALA A 603 -0.43 -14.34 22.50
N GLY A 604 -0.05 -15.51 23.02
CA GLY A 604 -0.35 -16.78 22.38
C GLY A 604 -0.11 -18.00 23.24
N GLU A 605 -0.48 -19.16 22.72
CA GLU A 605 -0.13 -20.45 23.34
C GLU A 605 1.22 -21.00 22.85
N GLU A 606 1.69 -20.51 21.71
CA GLU A 606 2.89 -20.98 21.02
C GLU A 606 3.81 -19.79 20.73
N SER A 607 5.13 -20.03 20.79
CA SER A 607 6.14 -19.08 20.32
C SER A 607 6.28 -19.13 18.79
N PRO A 608 6.83 -18.09 18.14
CA PRO A 608 7.24 -18.18 16.74
C PRO A 608 8.20 -19.35 16.52
N ASP A 609 8.06 -20.09 15.41
CA ASP A 609 8.94 -21.22 15.10
C ASP A 609 10.23 -20.82 14.38
N GLU A 610 10.38 -19.55 14.01
CA GLU A 610 11.61 -18.96 13.48
C GLU A 610 12.47 -18.32 14.59
N ALA A 611 13.67 -18.84 14.83
CA ALA A 611 14.65 -18.26 15.77
C ALA A 611 14.94 -16.78 15.47
N ALA A 612 14.94 -16.39 14.19
CA ALA A 612 15.15 -15.01 13.76
C ALA A 612 14.10 -14.03 14.33
N ILE A 613 12.86 -14.48 14.55
CA ILE A 613 11.80 -13.65 15.15
C ILE A 613 11.94 -13.67 16.68
N ARG A 614 12.21 -14.84 17.25
CA ARG A 614 12.42 -14.99 18.70
C ARG A 614 13.58 -14.10 19.19
N GLU A 615 14.70 -14.05 18.48
CA GLU A 615 15.85 -13.18 18.79
C GLU A 615 15.57 -11.67 18.70
N ARG A 616 14.50 -11.27 18.01
CA ARG A 616 14.02 -9.87 17.93
C ARG A 616 13.02 -9.53 19.05
N SER A 617 12.83 -10.45 20.00
CA SER A 617 11.78 -10.38 20.99
C SER A 617 12.30 -10.55 22.41
N ILE A 618 11.55 -10.02 23.36
CA ILE A 618 11.56 -10.43 24.76
C ILE A 618 10.46 -11.47 24.93
N GLU A 619 10.83 -12.72 25.17
CA GLU A 619 9.89 -13.84 25.32
C GLU A 619 9.67 -14.18 26.79
N LEU A 620 8.40 -14.27 27.20
CA LEU A 620 7.99 -14.61 28.56
C LEU A 620 7.05 -15.82 28.53
N LEU A 621 7.42 -16.87 29.26
CA LEU A 621 6.62 -18.08 29.39
C LEU A 621 5.76 -18.05 30.65
N PHE A 622 4.45 -17.90 30.49
CA PHE A 622 3.44 -17.90 31.54
C PHE A 622 2.93 -19.31 31.83
N SER A 623 2.81 -19.64 33.11
CA SER A 623 2.30 -20.92 33.58
C SER A 623 1.23 -20.75 34.66
N LYS A 624 0.37 -21.76 34.87
CA LYS A 624 -0.55 -21.74 36.03
C LYS A 624 0.17 -21.79 37.38
N LYS A 625 1.43 -22.24 37.43
CA LYS A 625 2.24 -22.26 38.66
C LYS A 625 2.49 -20.84 39.18
N ASP A 626 2.68 -19.91 38.27
CA ASP A 626 2.97 -18.49 38.54
C ASP A 626 1.85 -17.83 39.38
N LEU A 627 0.63 -18.32 39.20
CA LEU A 627 -0.59 -17.83 39.85
C LEU A 627 -0.89 -18.51 41.20
N LYS A 628 -0.12 -19.54 41.59
CA LYS A 628 -0.33 -20.25 42.87
C LYS A 628 -0.12 -19.37 44.09
N PRO A 629 0.96 -18.54 44.18
CA PRO A 629 1.18 -17.67 45.33
C PRO A 629 0.00 -16.73 45.58
N ALA A 630 -0.50 -16.72 46.81
CA ALA A 630 -1.61 -15.84 47.19
C ALA A 630 -1.22 -14.35 47.11
N SER A 631 0.05 -14.02 47.42
CA SER A 631 0.61 -12.67 47.30
C SER A 631 0.51 -12.13 45.88
N HIS A 632 0.91 -12.91 44.87
CA HIS A 632 0.83 -12.52 43.46
C HIS A 632 -0.60 -12.21 43.04
N ARG A 633 -1.55 -13.10 43.38
CA ARG A 633 -2.97 -12.89 43.07
C ARG A 633 -3.54 -11.64 43.75
N GLN A 634 -3.18 -11.40 45.01
CA GLN A 634 -3.61 -10.20 45.72
C GLN A 634 -3.07 -8.92 45.08
N ALA A 635 -1.77 -8.88 44.75
CA ALA A 635 -1.17 -7.75 44.04
C ALA A 635 -1.82 -7.53 42.66
N PHE A 636 -2.07 -8.61 41.91
CA PHE A 636 -2.76 -8.56 40.62
C PHE A 636 -4.17 -7.98 40.74
N TYR A 637 -4.96 -8.42 41.73
CA TYR A 637 -6.31 -7.87 41.96
C TYR A 637 -6.28 -6.39 42.35
N LYS A 638 -5.28 -5.96 43.15
CA LYS A 638 -5.09 -4.55 43.49
C LYS A 638 -4.79 -3.70 42.25
N LEU A 639 -3.93 -4.18 41.35
CA LEU A 639 -3.66 -3.53 40.06
C LEU A 639 -4.94 -3.43 39.21
N CYS A 640 -5.67 -4.53 39.05
CA CYS A 640 -6.91 -4.55 38.27
C CYS A 640 -7.96 -3.56 38.82
N ALA A 641 -8.04 -3.42 40.15
CA ALA A 641 -8.95 -2.48 40.80
C ALA A 641 -8.51 -1.01 40.67
N LYS A 642 -7.31 -0.75 40.16
CA LYS A 642 -6.70 0.58 40.03
C LYS A 642 -6.21 0.82 38.61
N ALA A 643 -7.02 0.45 37.62
CA ALA A 643 -6.74 0.71 36.20
C ALA A 643 -6.45 2.20 35.93
N ASP A 644 -7.14 3.11 36.62
CA ASP A 644 -6.90 4.56 36.50
C ASP A 644 -5.48 4.96 36.93
N LEU A 645 -4.93 4.33 37.98
CA LEU A 645 -3.55 4.57 38.40
C LEU A 645 -2.53 4.02 37.40
N LEU A 646 -2.87 2.94 36.69
CA LEU A 646 -2.04 2.46 35.57
C LEU A 646 -2.08 3.46 34.40
N GLY A 647 -3.23 4.05 34.09
CA GLY A 647 -3.36 5.15 33.13
C GLY A 647 -2.51 6.36 33.53
N SER A 648 -2.60 6.79 34.79
CA SER A 648 -1.74 7.84 35.36
C SER A 648 -0.26 7.46 35.34
N PHE A 649 0.10 6.19 35.53
CA PHE A 649 1.49 5.72 35.40
C PHE A 649 2.00 5.91 33.97
N GLY A 650 1.21 5.53 32.96
CA GLY A 650 1.54 5.80 31.56
C GLY A 650 1.66 7.30 31.25
N ARG A 651 0.73 8.11 31.75
CA ARG A 651 0.79 9.57 31.64
C ARG A 651 2.08 10.13 32.25
N SER A 652 2.47 9.65 33.43
CA SER A 652 3.72 10.03 34.09
C SER A 652 4.94 9.63 33.26
N LEU A 653 4.99 8.42 32.73
CA LEU A 653 6.07 7.97 31.86
C LEU A 653 6.17 8.83 30.60
N LEU A 654 5.03 9.21 30.00
CA LEU A 654 4.99 10.13 28.87
C LEU A 654 5.56 11.51 29.24
N ASP A 655 5.15 12.11 30.36
CA ASP A 655 5.66 13.43 30.78
C ASP A 655 7.17 13.42 30.98
N ILE A 656 7.70 12.38 31.62
CA ILE A 656 9.15 12.25 31.82
C ILE A 656 9.86 11.98 30.48
N ALA A 657 9.31 11.16 29.60
CA ALA A 657 9.89 10.91 28.29
C ALA A 657 10.02 12.20 27.46
N LEU A 658 9.04 13.12 27.55
CA LEU A 658 9.12 14.44 26.89
C LEU A 658 10.22 15.35 27.47
N ARG A 659 10.78 15.04 28.64
CA ARG A 659 11.90 15.75 29.27
C ARG A 659 13.25 15.08 29.00
N VAL A 660 13.27 13.93 28.35
CA VAL A 660 14.48 13.17 28.04
C VAL A 660 15.02 13.60 26.68
N SER A 661 16.33 13.81 26.60
CA SER A 661 16.99 14.07 25.31
C SER A 661 17.35 12.75 24.62
N VAL A 662 17.49 12.79 23.29
CA VAL A 662 17.97 11.63 22.51
C VAL A 662 19.31 11.12 23.04
N ALA A 663 20.25 12.03 23.32
CA ALA A 663 21.57 11.69 23.84
C ALA A 663 21.52 11.02 25.23
N GLU A 664 20.58 11.44 26.10
CA GLU A 664 20.41 10.81 27.41
C GLU A 664 19.85 9.38 27.28
N ALA A 665 18.85 9.16 26.42
CA ALA A 665 18.32 7.83 26.16
C ALA A 665 19.38 6.88 25.57
N GLU A 666 20.20 7.38 24.64
CA GLU A 666 21.33 6.65 24.06
C GLU A 666 22.38 6.29 25.11
N LYS A 667 22.68 7.21 26.04
CA LYS A 667 23.57 6.94 27.17
C LYS A 667 23.06 5.78 28.04
N TRP A 668 21.77 5.75 28.37
CA TRP A 668 21.19 4.63 29.14
C TRP A 668 21.31 3.29 28.41
N TYR A 669 21.17 3.30 27.09
CA TYR A 669 21.32 2.12 26.25
C TYR A 669 22.78 1.61 26.24
N GLU A 670 23.77 2.50 26.08
CA GLU A 670 25.18 2.11 26.09
C GLU A 670 25.67 1.67 27.48
N GLU A 671 25.19 2.30 28.56
CA GLU A 671 25.45 1.85 29.93
C GLU A 671 24.96 0.40 30.13
N ALA A 672 23.75 0.08 29.67
CA ALA A 672 23.18 -1.25 29.78
C ALA A 672 24.02 -2.32 29.07
N LYS A 673 24.51 -2.02 27.85
CA LYS A 673 25.33 -2.95 27.07
C LYS A 673 26.60 -3.38 27.80
N SER A 674 27.17 -2.48 28.60
CA SER A 674 28.37 -2.80 29.39
C SER A 674 28.12 -3.76 30.57
N GLU A 675 26.86 -3.92 30.98
CA GLU A 675 26.44 -4.81 32.08
C GLU A 675 25.85 -6.15 31.60
N ILE A 676 25.65 -6.32 30.30
CA ILE A 676 25.07 -7.54 29.70
C ILE A 676 26.20 -8.47 29.26
N SER A 677 26.03 -9.78 29.44
CA SER A 677 27.02 -10.77 29.01
C SER A 677 27.31 -10.69 27.50
N ASP A 678 28.59 -10.66 27.15
CA ASP A 678 29.09 -10.74 25.75
C ASP A 678 28.82 -12.10 25.08
N GLU A 679 28.40 -13.11 25.85
CA GLU A 679 28.04 -14.42 25.31
C GLU A 679 26.71 -14.40 24.53
N PHE A 680 25.85 -13.41 24.79
CA PHE A 680 24.56 -13.30 24.13
C PHE A 680 24.70 -12.78 22.69
N PRO A 681 23.83 -13.24 21.76
CA PRO A 681 23.71 -12.66 20.43
C PRO A 681 23.50 -11.15 20.47
N SER A 682 24.07 -10.43 19.50
CA SER A 682 23.98 -8.96 19.43
C SER A 682 22.55 -8.41 19.44
N ARG A 683 21.58 -9.12 18.83
CA ARG A 683 20.16 -8.74 18.90
C ARG A 683 19.61 -8.83 20.31
N ILE A 684 19.98 -9.87 21.05
CA ILE A 684 19.54 -10.07 22.43
C ILE A 684 20.12 -8.98 23.33
N VAL A 685 21.41 -8.67 23.17
CA VAL A 685 22.06 -7.56 23.88
C VAL A 685 21.33 -6.24 23.62
N ASN A 686 21.02 -5.94 22.34
CA ASN A 686 20.23 -4.77 21.97
C ASN A 686 18.85 -4.74 22.67
N ASN A 687 18.13 -5.86 22.67
CA ASN A 687 16.79 -5.95 23.24
C ASN A 687 16.78 -5.71 24.76
N LEU A 688 17.74 -6.31 25.46
CA LEU A 688 17.95 -6.13 26.89
C LEU A 688 18.33 -4.68 27.22
N ALA A 689 19.20 -4.07 26.42
CA ALA A 689 19.58 -2.66 26.59
C ALA A 689 18.40 -1.70 26.36
N CYS A 690 17.52 -1.97 25.40
CA CYS A 690 16.26 -1.22 25.22
C CYS A 690 15.34 -1.32 26.45
N CYS A 691 15.22 -2.52 27.04
CA CYS A 691 14.43 -2.72 28.25
C CYS A 691 15.05 -1.97 29.45
N TYR A 692 16.38 -1.98 29.58
CA TYR A 692 17.08 -1.22 30.61
C TYR A 692 16.88 0.30 30.46
N ALA A 693 16.89 0.83 29.24
CA ALA A 693 16.54 2.24 29.00
C ALA A 693 15.12 2.56 29.50
N GLY A 694 14.17 1.62 29.36
CA GLY A 694 12.85 1.70 29.98
C GLY A 694 12.90 1.74 31.51
N LEU A 695 13.70 0.89 32.16
CA LEU A 695 13.91 0.96 33.62
C LEU A 695 14.54 2.28 34.06
N SER A 696 15.43 2.85 33.25
CA SER A 696 16.02 4.17 33.52
C SER A 696 15.00 5.30 33.39
N LEU A 697 14.03 5.21 32.48
CA LEU A 697 12.89 6.14 32.45
C LEU A 697 12.07 6.06 33.75
N VAL A 698 11.76 4.85 34.23
CA VAL A 698 11.05 4.65 35.51
C VAL A 698 11.85 5.24 36.68
N ASN A 699 13.17 5.03 36.69
CA ASN A 699 14.04 5.62 37.70
C ASN A 699 14.04 7.16 37.65
N LYS A 700 14.04 7.74 36.45
CA LYS A 700 13.94 9.20 36.28
C LYS A 700 12.58 9.74 36.76
N LEU A 701 11.50 8.97 36.62
CA LEU A 701 10.21 9.30 37.22
C LEU A 701 10.28 9.30 38.76
N CYS A 702 10.97 8.33 39.37
CA CYS A 702 11.21 8.33 40.82
C CYS A 702 11.95 9.59 41.26
N GLU A 703 13.05 9.93 40.58
CA GLU A 703 13.84 11.13 40.85
C GLU A 703 13.01 12.41 40.72
N PHE A 704 12.20 12.52 39.66
CA PHE A 704 11.30 13.66 39.44
C PHE A 704 10.28 13.85 40.57
N LEU A 705 9.76 12.75 41.13
CA LEU A 705 8.84 12.77 42.27
C LEU A 705 9.55 12.81 43.63
N ASN A 706 10.87 13.03 43.66
CA ASN A 706 11.69 13.07 44.87
C ASN A 706 11.52 11.81 45.75
N VAL A 707 11.61 10.64 45.10
CA VAL A 707 11.70 9.32 45.73
C VAL A 707 12.83 8.52 45.13
N THR A 708 13.41 7.63 45.93
CA THR A 708 14.41 6.67 45.47
C THR A 708 13.73 5.42 44.92
N TRP A 709 14.41 4.69 44.04
CA TRP A 709 13.93 3.40 43.53
C TRP A 709 13.54 2.43 44.65
N ALA A 710 14.36 2.35 45.71
CA ALA A 710 14.17 1.41 46.81
C ALA A 710 12.96 1.76 47.71
N GLU A 711 12.49 3.00 47.71
CA GLU A 711 11.26 3.41 48.40
C GLU A 711 10.00 3.00 47.63
N VAL A 712 10.10 2.82 46.32
CA VAL A 712 8.97 2.53 45.43
C VAL A 712 8.86 1.05 45.10
N PHE A 713 9.99 0.41 44.81
CA PHE A 713 10.03 -0.92 44.22
C PHE A 713 10.69 -1.96 45.13
N PRO A 714 10.11 -3.18 45.25
CA PRO A 714 10.64 -4.23 46.11
C PRO A 714 11.90 -4.90 45.57
N ILE A 715 12.22 -4.71 44.28
CA ILE A 715 13.37 -5.29 43.60
C ILE A 715 14.33 -4.16 43.26
N ASN A 716 15.61 -4.26 43.63
CA ASN A 716 16.61 -3.26 43.28
C ASN A 716 16.80 -3.13 41.75
N LYS A 717 17.05 -1.91 41.24
CA LYS A 717 17.28 -1.65 39.80
C LYS A 717 18.39 -2.53 39.20
N GLY A 718 19.52 -2.69 39.89
CA GLY A 718 20.62 -3.56 39.46
C GLY A 718 20.29 -5.06 39.55
N ALA A 719 19.26 -5.46 40.29
CA ALA A 719 18.73 -6.82 40.22
C ALA A 719 17.78 -7.02 39.03
N CYS A 720 17.11 -5.95 38.58
CA CYS A 720 16.20 -6.01 37.43
C CYS A 720 16.92 -6.44 36.15
N ILE A 721 18.13 -5.91 35.88
CA ILE A 721 18.91 -6.31 34.69
C ILE A 721 19.26 -7.80 34.70
N ARG A 722 19.53 -8.38 35.88
CA ARG A 722 19.77 -9.82 36.02
C ARG A 722 18.50 -10.63 35.75
N TYR A 723 17.34 -10.17 36.21
CA TYR A 723 16.06 -10.81 35.88
C TYR A 723 15.76 -10.78 34.39
N LEU A 724 16.09 -9.68 33.69
CA LEU A 724 15.96 -9.59 32.23
C LEU A 724 16.86 -10.63 31.53
N GLN A 725 18.15 -10.70 31.91
CA GLN A 725 19.11 -11.67 31.37
C GLN A 725 18.67 -13.11 31.63
N ASN A 726 18.23 -13.42 32.86
CA ASN A 726 17.73 -14.74 33.22
C ASN A 726 16.47 -15.11 32.44
N GLY A 727 15.55 -14.17 32.19
CA GLY A 727 14.35 -14.43 31.40
C GLY A 727 14.68 -14.81 29.95
N VAL A 728 15.66 -14.13 29.35
CA VAL A 728 16.15 -14.52 28.02
C VAL A 728 16.80 -15.91 28.06
N GLN A 729 17.68 -16.15 29.02
CA GLN A 729 18.33 -17.46 29.14
C GLN A 729 17.29 -18.58 29.32
N GLU A 730 16.31 -18.41 30.21
CA GLU A 730 15.34 -19.44 30.55
C GLU A 730 14.28 -19.65 29.47
N TYR A 731 13.73 -18.58 28.88
CA TYR A 731 12.55 -18.69 28.02
C TYR A 731 12.86 -18.57 26.52
N LEU A 732 13.89 -17.81 26.16
CA LEU A 732 14.26 -17.61 24.76
C LEU A 732 15.32 -18.64 24.31
N LEU A 733 16.29 -18.93 25.17
CA LEU A 733 17.46 -19.75 24.85
C LEU A 733 17.44 -21.15 25.48
N ASP A 734 16.31 -21.56 26.07
CA ASP A 734 16.08 -22.88 26.69
C ASP A 734 17.17 -23.28 27.72
N GLY A 735 17.66 -22.29 28.48
CA GLY A 735 18.69 -22.43 29.51
C GLY A 735 20.13 -22.20 29.03
N GLY A 736 20.35 -22.13 27.71
CA GLY A 736 21.67 -21.91 27.09
C GLY A 736 22.05 -20.43 26.91
N SER A 737 23.25 -20.18 26.37
CA SER A 737 23.72 -18.83 26.02
C SER A 737 23.41 -18.42 24.57
N ASN A 738 22.99 -19.36 23.72
CA ASN A 738 22.65 -19.15 22.31
C ASN A 738 21.50 -20.06 21.85
N ASN A 739 20.79 -19.66 20.80
CA ASN A 739 19.76 -20.49 20.16
C ASN A 739 20.39 -21.72 19.50
N LYS A 740 19.72 -22.86 19.60
CA LYS A 740 20.09 -24.06 18.85
C LYS A 740 20.00 -23.79 17.35
N THR A 741 21.07 -24.11 16.63
CA THR A 741 21.13 -24.06 15.17
C THR A 741 20.17 -25.07 14.54
N ILE A 742 19.79 -24.85 13.27
CA ILE A 742 18.93 -25.78 12.53
C ILE A 742 19.59 -27.18 12.43
N VAL A 743 20.92 -27.24 12.40
CA VAL A 743 21.68 -28.49 12.39
C VAL A 743 21.50 -29.25 13.70
N GLU A 744 21.67 -28.58 14.85
CA GLU A 744 21.48 -29.15 16.18
C GLU A 744 20.03 -29.66 16.37
N GLN A 745 19.03 -28.86 16.02
CA GLN A 745 17.63 -29.26 16.08
C GLN A 745 17.34 -30.49 15.18
N THR A 746 17.95 -30.53 13.98
CA THR A 746 17.83 -31.69 13.09
C THR A 746 18.40 -32.95 13.74
N LEU A 747 19.54 -32.86 14.42
CA LEU A 747 20.18 -33.97 15.11
C LEU A 747 19.39 -34.45 16.33
N GLU A 748 18.78 -33.55 17.10
CA GLU A 748 17.86 -33.93 18.20
C GLU A 748 16.65 -34.70 17.69
N ILE A 749 16.03 -34.23 16.60
CA ILE A 749 14.90 -34.95 15.99
C ILE A 749 15.36 -36.33 15.51
N MET A 750 16.55 -36.42 14.88
CA MET A 750 17.11 -37.71 14.46
C MET A 750 17.38 -38.66 15.63
N ALA A 751 17.82 -38.15 16.78
CA ALA A 751 17.98 -38.96 17.99
C ALA A 751 16.64 -39.57 18.46
N ARG A 752 15.53 -38.86 18.26
CA ARG A 752 14.17 -39.34 18.61
C ARG A 752 13.58 -40.35 17.62
N MET A 753 14.14 -40.46 16.41
CA MET A 753 13.60 -41.29 15.32
C MET A 753 13.80 -42.81 15.51
N LYS A 754 14.33 -43.26 16.65
CA LYS A 754 14.67 -44.69 16.90
C LYS A 754 15.50 -45.27 15.74
N LEU A 755 16.55 -44.56 15.36
CA LEU A 755 17.46 -45.00 14.31
C LEU A 755 18.14 -46.32 14.71
N ALA A 756 18.43 -47.19 13.74
CA ALA A 756 19.01 -48.50 14.01
C ALA A 756 20.52 -48.37 14.32
N PRO A 757 20.96 -48.76 15.53
CA PRO A 757 22.39 -48.82 15.86
C PRO A 757 23.10 -49.77 14.90
N ASN A 758 24.35 -49.47 14.55
CA ASN A 758 25.17 -50.25 13.62
C ASN A 758 24.64 -50.33 12.17
N GLN A 759 23.55 -49.66 11.83
CA GLN A 759 23.05 -49.52 10.45
C GLN A 759 22.99 -48.06 10.03
N ASP A 760 22.32 -47.24 10.83
CA ASP A 760 22.08 -45.81 10.56
C ASP A 760 23.15 -44.92 11.17
N TYR A 761 23.61 -45.30 12.36
CA TYR A 761 24.71 -44.66 13.06
C TYR A 761 25.59 -45.69 13.79
N THR A 762 26.81 -45.29 14.16
CA THR A 762 27.75 -46.09 14.96
C THR A 762 28.64 -45.17 15.80
N PHE A 763 29.29 -45.70 16.83
CA PHE A 763 30.29 -44.96 17.61
C PHE A 763 31.71 -45.44 17.29
N ASP A 764 32.70 -44.58 17.51
CA ASP A 764 34.09 -45.01 17.58
C ASP A 764 34.36 -45.81 18.87
N LYS A 765 35.54 -46.44 18.96
CA LYS A 765 35.90 -47.28 20.12
C LYS A 765 35.87 -46.53 21.45
N GLY A 766 36.00 -45.20 21.43
CA GLY A 766 35.99 -44.35 22.62
C GLY A 766 34.61 -43.78 22.98
N GLY A 767 33.58 -44.00 22.16
CA GLY A 767 32.25 -43.40 22.34
C GLY A 767 32.19 -41.87 22.18
N LYS A 768 33.30 -41.26 21.73
CA LYS A 768 33.44 -39.80 21.60
C LYS A 768 33.05 -39.30 20.22
N VAL A 769 33.08 -40.17 19.22
CA VAL A 769 32.74 -39.83 17.84
C VAL A 769 31.56 -40.66 17.39
N ILE A 770 30.50 -40.00 16.93
CA ILE A 770 29.36 -40.63 16.28
C ILE A 770 29.52 -40.54 14.76
N GLY A 771 29.37 -41.66 14.07
CA GLY A 771 29.30 -41.75 12.62
C GLY A 771 27.86 -41.93 12.17
N ILE A 772 27.28 -40.96 11.46
CA ILE A 772 25.89 -41.03 10.96
C ILE A 772 25.88 -41.13 9.44
N ARG A 773 25.04 -42.02 8.89
CA ARG A 773 24.82 -42.14 7.45
C ARG A 773 23.65 -41.26 7.00
N PHE A 774 23.87 -39.95 6.95
CA PHE A 774 22.82 -38.99 6.62
C PHE A 774 22.10 -39.28 5.30
N CYS A 775 22.78 -39.84 4.28
CA CYS A 775 22.14 -40.22 3.01
C CYS A 775 20.96 -41.19 3.20
N ASP A 776 21.01 -42.06 4.21
CA ASP A 776 19.99 -43.08 4.47
C ASP A 776 18.98 -42.60 5.54
N VAL A 777 19.35 -41.59 6.33
CA VAL A 777 18.58 -41.10 7.47
C VAL A 777 17.72 -39.89 7.08
N TYR A 778 18.19 -39.03 6.17
CA TYR A 778 17.57 -37.73 5.94
C TYR A 778 16.15 -37.81 5.34
N ASP A 779 15.90 -38.75 4.43
CA ASP A 779 14.57 -38.95 3.86
C ASP A 779 13.58 -39.46 4.91
N ARG A 780 14.04 -40.35 5.80
CA ARG A 780 13.24 -40.78 6.97
C ARG A 780 12.99 -39.63 7.93
N TYR A 781 13.95 -38.72 8.10
CA TYR A 781 13.79 -37.53 8.93
C TYR A 781 12.72 -36.61 8.38
N THR A 782 12.77 -36.29 7.08
CA THR A 782 11.74 -35.43 6.47
C THR A 782 10.35 -36.07 6.49
N LYS A 783 10.27 -37.40 6.31
CA LYS A 783 9.03 -38.16 6.49
C LYS A 783 8.54 -38.13 7.94
N TYR A 784 9.41 -38.41 8.91
CA TYR A 784 9.09 -38.37 10.33
C TYR A 784 8.53 -37.00 10.74
N ARG A 785 9.15 -35.91 10.29
CA ARG A 785 8.63 -34.57 10.57
C ARG A 785 7.21 -34.36 10.07
N ARG A 786 6.88 -34.91 8.89
CA ARG A 786 5.53 -34.83 8.32
C ARG A 786 4.54 -35.70 9.10
N ASP A 787 4.91 -36.94 9.37
CA ASP A 787 4.06 -37.94 10.02
C ASP A 787 3.73 -37.55 11.47
N TYR A 788 4.67 -36.88 12.16
CA TYR A 788 4.53 -36.42 13.55
C TYR A 788 4.27 -34.91 13.69
N ALA A 789 3.96 -34.22 12.57
CA ALA A 789 3.68 -32.78 12.54
C ALA A 789 4.73 -31.91 13.27
N VAL A 790 6.02 -32.24 13.11
CA VAL A 790 7.13 -31.49 13.69
C VAL A 790 7.32 -30.18 12.92
N THR A 791 6.91 -29.08 13.54
CA THR A 791 6.97 -27.71 13.02
C THR A 791 8.39 -27.12 13.11
N GLY A 792 8.62 -25.94 12.51
CA GLY A 792 9.93 -25.29 12.45
C GLY A 792 10.69 -25.51 11.14
N GLU A 793 11.85 -24.86 11.05
CA GLU A 793 12.65 -24.80 9.83
C GLU A 793 13.26 -26.17 9.48
N CYS A 794 13.22 -26.53 8.20
CA CYS A 794 13.80 -27.77 7.67
C CYS A 794 14.62 -27.46 6.43
N LEU A 795 15.93 -27.70 6.50
CA LEU A 795 16.82 -27.46 5.38
C LEU A 795 16.67 -28.55 4.30
N PRO A 796 16.90 -28.22 3.01
CA PRO A 796 17.19 -29.24 2.01
C PRO A 796 18.47 -30.01 2.38
N TYR A 797 18.53 -31.31 2.05
CA TYR A 797 19.65 -32.19 2.39
C TYR A 797 21.05 -31.59 2.13
N ASN A 798 21.25 -31.03 0.93
CA ASN A 798 22.54 -30.43 0.56
C ASN A 798 22.89 -29.19 1.40
N GLN A 799 21.90 -28.39 1.80
CA GLN A 799 22.12 -27.22 2.66
C GLN A 799 22.39 -27.64 4.10
N PHE A 800 21.68 -28.66 4.60
CA PHE A 800 21.98 -29.26 5.89
C PHE A 800 23.43 -29.73 5.96
N LEU A 801 23.88 -30.52 4.99
CA LEU A 801 25.27 -30.99 4.94
C LEU A 801 26.28 -29.84 4.84
N LYS A 802 25.96 -28.79 4.07
CA LYS A 802 26.82 -27.60 3.94
C LYS A 802 26.97 -26.87 5.28
N GLN A 803 25.88 -26.65 6.00
CA GLN A 803 25.91 -26.01 7.33
C GLN A 803 26.55 -26.91 8.39
N LEU A 804 26.28 -28.22 8.35
CA LEU A 804 26.93 -29.18 9.24
C LEU A 804 28.46 -29.12 9.13
N ARG A 805 29.03 -29.00 7.91
CA ARG A 805 30.49 -28.84 7.74
C ARG A 805 31.09 -27.61 8.39
N GLN A 806 30.27 -26.60 8.69
CA GLN A 806 30.71 -25.36 9.34
C GLN A 806 30.51 -25.39 10.86
N SER A 807 29.84 -26.43 11.39
CA SER A 807 29.71 -26.61 12.83
C SER A 807 31.03 -27.06 13.46
N ASP A 808 31.23 -26.69 14.72
CA ASP A 808 32.40 -27.06 15.52
C ASP A 808 32.41 -28.53 15.96
N PHE A 809 31.25 -29.20 15.97
CA PHE A 809 31.15 -30.63 16.20
C PHE A 809 31.34 -31.48 14.94
N PHE A 810 31.55 -30.89 13.75
CA PHE A 810 31.89 -31.65 12.55
C PHE A 810 33.38 -31.99 12.50
N LEU A 811 33.69 -33.27 12.34
CA LEU A 811 35.07 -33.75 12.27
C LEU A 811 35.48 -34.09 10.84
N GLU A 812 34.71 -34.94 10.16
CA GLU A 812 35.10 -35.45 8.83
C GLU A 812 33.88 -35.95 8.04
N SER A 813 33.85 -35.67 6.74
CA SER A 813 32.88 -36.26 5.81
C SER A 813 33.46 -37.51 5.15
N ASN A 814 32.65 -38.54 4.92
CA ASN A 814 33.08 -39.80 4.30
C ASN A 814 34.20 -40.50 5.10
N LYS A 815 34.14 -40.42 6.43
CA LYS A 815 35.00 -41.20 7.31
C LYS A 815 34.64 -42.68 7.23
N THR A 816 35.64 -43.54 7.12
CA THR A 816 35.46 -44.98 7.12
C THR A 816 35.23 -45.46 8.55
N MET A 817 34.05 -45.98 8.86
CA MET A 817 33.68 -46.45 10.22
C MET A 817 33.03 -47.84 10.16
N ARG A 818 33.11 -48.58 11.26
CA ARG A 818 32.55 -49.94 11.38
C ARG A 818 31.09 -49.87 11.85
N PHE A 819 30.21 -50.44 11.06
CA PHE A 819 28.77 -50.56 11.26
C PHE A 819 28.46 -52.05 11.43
N GLY A 820 28.46 -52.54 12.67
CA GLY A 820 28.36 -53.97 12.97
C GLY A 820 29.52 -54.77 12.36
N ASN A 821 29.22 -55.62 11.37
CA ASN A 821 30.22 -56.43 10.66
C ASN A 821 30.76 -55.79 9.38
N GLU A 822 30.17 -54.68 8.94
CA GLU A 822 30.54 -54.01 7.69
C GLU A 822 31.30 -52.70 7.95
N THR A 823 32.09 -52.27 6.98
CA THR A 823 32.76 -50.97 7.03
C THR A 823 32.12 -50.05 6.00
N LYS A 824 31.60 -48.90 6.45
CA LYS A 824 30.85 -47.96 5.62
C LYS A 824 31.39 -46.55 5.76
N LYS A 825 31.07 -45.72 4.78
CA LYS A 825 31.36 -44.28 4.78
C LYS A 825 30.25 -43.55 5.54
N ALA A 826 30.64 -42.73 6.51
CA ALA A 826 29.74 -41.95 7.35
C ALA A 826 30.26 -40.53 7.57
N TRP A 827 29.39 -39.68 8.11
CA TRP A 827 29.75 -38.35 8.59
C TRP A 827 30.08 -38.44 10.07
N ALA A 828 31.31 -38.08 10.43
CA ALA A 828 31.82 -38.19 11.77
C ALA A 828 31.67 -36.87 12.52
N LEU A 829 31.01 -36.93 13.68
CA LEU A 829 30.75 -35.79 14.55
C LEU A 829 31.32 -36.03 15.95
N ASP A 830 31.79 -34.97 16.61
CA ASP A 830 32.16 -35.01 18.02
C ASP A 830 30.89 -35.12 18.88
N PHE A 831 30.69 -36.31 19.44
CA PHE A 831 29.51 -36.59 20.24
C PHE A 831 29.57 -35.94 21.63
N SER A 832 30.77 -35.64 22.13
CA SER A 832 30.94 -35.00 23.44
C SER A 832 30.39 -33.57 23.40
N ILE A 833 30.77 -32.81 22.37
CA ILE A 833 30.27 -31.45 22.13
C ILE A 833 28.77 -31.48 21.84
N LEU A 834 28.32 -32.45 21.02
CA LEU A 834 26.90 -32.57 20.68
C LEU A 834 26.04 -32.87 21.92
N LYS A 835 26.50 -33.73 22.83
CA LYS A 835 25.79 -34.08 24.07
C LYS A 835 25.73 -32.93 25.08
N GLU A 836 26.70 -32.03 25.06
CA GLU A 836 26.68 -30.83 25.90
C GLU A 836 25.59 -29.83 25.45
N ARG A 837 25.29 -29.78 24.14
CA ARG A 837 24.39 -28.77 23.55
C ARG A 837 23.00 -29.27 23.18
N CYS A 838 22.87 -30.57 22.93
CA CYS A 838 21.65 -31.17 22.37
C CYS A 838 21.17 -32.36 23.21
N ASP A 839 19.85 -32.55 23.26
CA ASP A 839 19.27 -33.81 23.72
C ASP A 839 19.40 -34.88 22.62
N VAL A 840 20.58 -35.49 22.59
CA VAL A 840 20.96 -36.57 21.67
C VAL A 840 21.04 -37.94 22.37
N SER A 841 20.42 -38.05 23.54
CA SER A 841 20.37 -39.26 24.37
C SER A 841 19.82 -40.47 23.60
N GLY A 842 18.94 -40.26 22.63
CA GLY A 842 18.39 -41.31 21.78
C GLY A 842 19.43 -42.06 20.93
N PHE A 843 20.61 -41.48 20.68
CA PHE A 843 21.72 -42.20 20.03
C PHE A 843 22.47 -43.13 21.00
N GLU A 844 22.37 -42.94 22.31
CA GLU A 844 23.06 -43.76 23.30
C GLU A 844 22.39 -45.13 23.51
N ILE A 845 21.20 -45.34 22.93
CA ILE A 845 20.48 -46.62 22.98
C ILE A 845 21.16 -47.60 22.00
N THR A 846 22.07 -48.44 22.51
CA THR A 846 22.88 -49.35 21.68
C THR A 846 22.21 -50.65 21.30
N ASP A 847 21.08 -51.00 21.93
CA ASP A 847 20.31 -52.21 21.67
C ASP A 847 18.81 -51.90 21.62
N ILE A 848 18.17 -52.18 20.49
CA ILE A 848 16.72 -52.29 20.41
C ILE A 848 16.41 -53.77 20.62
N GLU A 849 15.79 -54.14 21.74
CA GLU A 849 15.22 -55.48 21.88
C GLU A 849 14.23 -55.70 20.72
N PRO A 850 14.41 -56.75 19.89
CA PRO A 850 13.45 -57.07 18.86
C PRO A 850 12.13 -57.45 19.52
N LEU A 851 11.02 -56.85 19.06
CA LEU A 851 9.66 -57.28 19.41
C LEU A 851 9.41 -58.72 18.97
#